data_AF-A0A9P1CB25-F1
#
_entry.id   AF-A0A9P1CB25-F1
#
_cell.length_a   1.000
_cell.length_b   1.000
_cell.length_c   1.000
_cell.angle_alpha   90.00
_cell.angle_beta   90.00
_cell.angle_gamma   90.00
#
_symmetry.space_group_name_H-M   'P 1'
#
loop_
_entity.id
_entity.type
_entity.pdbx_description
1 polymer ?
#
loop_
_entity_poly.entity_id
_entity_poly.type
_entity_poly.pdbx_seq_one_letter_code
_entity_poly.pdbx_strand_id
1 'polypeptide(L)'
;VLPTDTELAQITNLGEARQWAGLAEPTWTAVSAGLGTLPSLRVFSSVSSSSLRSILQTVRVTVAGVERELTVVESIQVALMWRVARQAYQLEDVDPLADPMTPTSTPAATATGGTSPAGKRIKTSSVLDQLDESEVQHFASAELDQAYRNHSEITGSDPPEDCEPTPEQIAALHAKVIGRGEAPYADFSVLTPFGRRAQRQMKARAWTLQQDGTFRALDVPGPPSFEAWSACWKVYRAALFMLRYAALAPNAAKKVVSTACLEEYYEKIVRLNAEFPEAWHLIVQAEDRCRSEMFERYRRQLVKAAADGRLPMGLDFDGSTPWIGVFCFAARNGTYWGEYVTRPAQNFIARGGKHMTADRASAVNIPDAAKEALDNVTTATAPADPPLSRHPPSPGHGVSRAAKKRRRDREKTNASGSPSATTNRKGTPYQKAQGGLYSHNADGAEICYKFAKGPLGSCPEDLEPMFKGPRKFKFVELFAGMAGLSKVITELCGDCVDVLDPLDVYEDWDILDDSHYTKSKQLVDSIDWMHLAFPCRSFSRARRSDEHGNVEVVRSEAQPDGWGHPVAEEGNAILKRSAALGYRLCDADKFFSFENPEWSYAWLTTVMLKFMKYTGQSVHGLDQCPYGAETVKPTGLVTQAPWLKSVNLRCGQVRPHRHREEGLTGKTWDPLTEQMVWRSSKAAEYPTGLCIAWAMSLRKWLCSEAGTDWLAKRTLVRVGKFSNALIRADFLSQSTSDTTLSSMPSSSTYLSRGQIREQENVECVGGLRDPRRAVARSKPLQLVGQQLRACLDPLLSNEVLEEFENADGQLLPNDLIWAARQRLAQTFHTEVLKEGYQSEIIHAVLSEANDPDTHTLHEWLTSGFPLGISEGICNNGIFPKTDEVSAAIKASQAMGELLADWDGSARNYRSFEEAGNKAQHELDRLVADGRADRVNTWEEVVEVVGEEAKLTKMACIVKMKGGQEKVRIVVDMRRSGINGHCRINGMGGKRDSYGATLGISAVGSSDSISDKPGKGDH
;
A
#
# COMPACT_ATOMS: atom_id res chain seq x y z
N VAL A 1 -40.67 -30.65 27.44
CA VAL A 1 -41.80 -31.52 27.82
C VAL A 1 -43.05 -30.75 27.46
N LEU A 2 -43.76 -31.19 26.43
CA LEU A 2 -44.99 -30.57 25.93
C LEU A 2 -46.17 -31.50 26.27
N PRO A 3 -47.40 -30.97 26.44
CA PRO A 3 -48.58 -31.78 26.75
C PRO A 3 -48.85 -32.84 25.69
N THR A 4 -49.35 -34.00 26.12
CA THR A 4 -49.89 -35.02 25.21
C THR A 4 -51.19 -34.52 24.56
N ASP A 5 -51.58 -35.08 23.42
CA ASP A 5 -52.80 -34.67 22.70
C ASP A 5 -54.08 -34.78 23.59
N THR A 6 -54.10 -35.74 24.51
CA THR A 6 -55.20 -35.92 25.46
C THR A 6 -55.22 -34.83 26.55
N GLU A 7 -54.05 -34.39 27.02
CA GLU A 7 -53.93 -33.29 27.99
C GLU A 7 -54.23 -31.94 27.32
N LEU A 8 -53.78 -31.74 26.08
CA LEU A 8 -54.02 -30.52 25.33
C LEU A 8 -55.51 -30.31 25.03
N ALA A 9 -56.25 -31.38 24.74
CA ALA A 9 -57.71 -31.32 24.53
C ALA A 9 -58.49 -30.86 25.77
N GLN A 10 -57.90 -30.97 26.97
CA GLN A 10 -58.50 -30.53 28.23
C GLN A 10 -58.15 -29.07 28.60
N ILE A 11 -57.26 -28.40 27.85
CA ILE A 11 -56.81 -27.03 28.14
C ILE A 11 -57.53 -26.06 27.21
N THR A 12 -58.62 -25.47 27.70
CA THR A 12 -59.50 -24.56 26.96
C THR A 12 -59.46 -23.12 27.46
N ASN A 13 -58.96 -22.89 28.67
CA ASN A 13 -58.86 -21.55 29.28
C ASN A 13 -57.53 -21.31 30.02
N LEU A 14 -57.30 -20.05 30.44
CA LEU A 14 -56.06 -19.64 31.13
C LEU A 14 -55.86 -20.35 32.48
N GLY A 15 -56.95 -20.68 33.18
CA GLY A 15 -56.89 -21.37 34.47
C GLY A 15 -56.36 -22.79 34.34
N GLU A 16 -56.85 -23.52 33.33
CA GLU A 16 -56.40 -24.89 33.01
C GLU A 16 -54.95 -24.91 32.53
N ALA A 17 -54.55 -23.97 31.67
CA ALA A 17 -53.16 -23.84 31.21
C ALA A 17 -52.20 -23.52 32.37
N ARG A 18 -52.63 -22.65 33.31
CA ARG A 18 -51.86 -22.31 34.52
C ARG A 18 -51.68 -23.51 35.43
N GLN A 19 -52.75 -24.26 35.67
CA GLN A 19 -52.73 -25.45 36.51
C GLN A 19 -51.82 -26.53 35.91
N TRP A 20 -51.88 -26.74 34.60
CA TRP A 20 -51.00 -27.67 33.89
C TRP A 20 -49.52 -27.27 34.02
N ALA A 21 -49.20 -25.99 33.87
CA ALA A 21 -47.82 -25.50 34.02
C ALA A 21 -47.33 -25.45 35.48
N GLY A 22 -48.19 -25.73 36.46
CA GLY A 22 -47.85 -25.67 37.89
C GLY A 22 -47.57 -24.26 38.42
N LEU A 23 -48.06 -23.22 37.75
CA LEU A 23 -47.77 -21.82 38.08
C LEU A 23 -48.70 -21.30 39.20
N ALA A 24 -48.13 -20.68 40.24
CA ALA A 24 -48.92 -20.13 41.35
C ALA A 24 -49.74 -18.88 40.93
N GLU A 25 -50.95 -18.73 41.48
CA GLU A 25 -51.88 -17.62 41.16
C GLU A 25 -51.29 -16.21 41.40
N PRO A 26 -50.54 -15.94 42.50
CA PRO A 26 -49.95 -14.61 42.71
C PRO A 26 -48.93 -14.24 41.65
N THR A 27 -48.11 -15.22 41.24
CA THR A 27 -47.10 -15.07 40.17
C THR A 27 -47.77 -14.83 38.82
N TRP A 28 -48.84 -15.58 38.51
CA TRP A 28 -49.64 -15.36 37.30
C TRP A 28 -50.33 -14.00 37.28
N THR A 29 -50.86 -13.55 38.43
CA THR A 29 -51.52 -12.24 38.53
C THR A 29 -50.55 -11.10 38.20
N ALA A 30 -49.32 -11.15 38.72
CA ALA A 30 -48.29 -10.16 38.44
C ALA A 30 -47.85 -10.17 36.95
N VAL A 31 -47.67 -11.35 36.36
CA VAL A 31 -47.31 -11.50 34.94
C VAL A 31 -48.44 -11.04 34.02
N SER A 32 -49.68 -11.45 34.32
CA SER A 32 -50.86 -11.03 33.55
C SER A 32 -51.04 -9.52 33.62
N ALA A 33 -50.88 -8.90 34.79
CA ALA A 33 -50.90 -7.44 34.94
C ALA A 33 -49.78 -6.76 34.13
N GLY A 34 -48.56 -7.30 34.15
CA GLY A 34 -47.43 -6.81 33.35
C GLY A 34 -47.67 -6.89 31.83
N LEU A 35 -48.48 -7.85 31.39
CA LEU A 35 -48.92 -8.00 29.99
C LEU A 35 -50.21 -7.23 29.66
N GLY A 36 -50.72 -6.39 30.57
CA GLY A 36 -51.92 -5.59 30.36
C GLY A 36 -53.25 -6.27 30.72
N THR A 37 -53.21 -7.27 31.61
CA THR A 37 -54.35 -8.11 32.05
C THR A 37 -54.93 -8.96 30.92
N LEU A 38 -54.41 -10.18 30.76
CA LEU A 38 -54.77 -11.07 29.66
C LEU A 38 -56.19 -11.63 29.81
N PRO A 39 -57.08 -11.44 28.81
CA PRO A 39 -58.49 -11.80 28.93
C PRO A 39 -58.80 -13.25 28.54
N SER A 40 -57.93 -13.92 27.77
CA SER A 40 -58.19 -15.30 27.30
C SER A 40 -56.92 -16.03 26.86
N LEU A 41 -57.01 -17.35 26.75
CA LEU A 41 -55.91 -18.22 26.31
C LEU A 41 -55.47 -17.89 24.88
N ARG A 42 -56.41 -17.49 24.01
CA ARG A 42 -56.15 -17.03 22.64
C ARG A 42 -55.26 -15.78 22.58
N VAL A 43 -55.51 -14.82 23.48
CA VAL A 43 -54.69 -13.60 23.52
C VAL A 43 -53.30 -13.93 24.03
N PHE A 44 -53.21 -14.80 25.03
CA PHE A 44 -51.91 -15.20 25.58
C PHE A 44 -51.03 -15.94 24.57
N SER A 45 -51.60 -16.87 23.78
CA SER A 45 -50.86 -17.59 22.74
C SER A 45 -50.31 -16.67 21.62
N SER A 46 -50.91 -15.49 21.48
CA SER A 46 -50.55 -14.49 20.47
C SER A 46 -49.49 -13.47 20.96
N VAL A 47 -49.14 -13.47 22.26
CA VAL A 47 -48.05 -12.64 22.79
C VAL A 47 -46.74 -13.04 22.13
N SER A 48 -45.91 -12.10 21.66
CA SER A 48 -44.62 -12.45 21.02
C SER A 48 -43.60 -13.00 22.03
N SER A 49 -42.71 -13.89 21.59
CA SER A 49 -41.64 -14.44 22.44
C SER A 49 -40.73 -13.36 23.03
N SER A 50 -40.45 -12.29 22.27
CA SER A 50 -39.67 -11.14 22.72
C SER A 50 -40.37 -10.33 23.81
N SER A 51 -41.69 -10.11 23.69
CA SER A 51 -42.51 -9.42 24.70
C SER A 51 -42.61 -10.26 25.97
N LEU A 52 -42.83 -11.57 25.83
CA LEU A 52 -42.86 -12.47 26.98
C LEU A 52 -41.51 -12.48 27.72
N ARG A 53 -40.39 -12.57 26.99
CA ARG A 53 -39.04 -12.52 27.57
C ARG A 53 -38.76 -11.21 28.30
N SER A 54 -39.17 -10.08 27.72
CA SER A 54 -39.05 -8.77 28.37
C SER A 54 -39.84 -8.71 29.67
N ILE A 55 -41.07 -9.24 29.70
CA ILE A 55 -41.90 -9.26 30.91
C ILE A 55 -41.33 -10.20 31.97
N LEU A 56 -40.78 -11.36 31.58
CA LEU A 56 -40.15 -12.28 32.53
C LEU A 56 -38.94 -11.66 33.24
N GLN A 57 -38.27 -10.69 32.63
CA GLN A 57 -37.13 -9.98 33.23
C GLN A 57 -37.56 -8.81 34.12
N THR A 58 -38.69 -8.17 33.83
CA THR A 58 -39.13 -6.93 34.50
C THR A 58 -40.16 -7.14 35.60
N VAL A 59 -40.99 -8.18 35.53
CA VAL A 59 -42.05 -8.43 36.53
C VAL A 59 -41.44 -8.74 37.91
N ARG A 60 -42.09 -8.21 38.94
CA ARG A 60 -41.78 -8.45 40.36
C ARG A 60 -43.02 -9.03 41.04
N VAL A 61 -42.80 -9.95 41.99
CA VAL A 61 -43.85 -10.60 42.77
C VAL A 61 -43.61 -10.32 44.25
N THR A 62 -44.65 -9.94 44.98
CA THR A 62 -44.57 -9.69 46.41
C THR A 62 -44.77 -10.99 47.19
N VAL A 63 -43.78 -11.39 47.98
CA VAL A 63 -43.87 -12.56 48.87
C VAL A 63 -43.57 -12.11 50.29
N ALA A 64 -44.48 -12.36 51.23
CA ALA A 64 -44.37 -11.94 52.63
C ALA A 64 -44.08 -10.42 52.82
N GLY A 65 -44.59 -9.58 51.92
CA GLY A 65 -44.43 -8.11 51.98
C GLY A 65 -43.15 -7.57 51.31
N VAL A 66 -42.33 -8.43 50.70
CA VAL A 66 -41.11 -8.03 49.99
C VAL A 66 -41.24 -8.31 48.50
N GLU A 67 -40.96 -7.32 47.65
CA GLU A 67 -40.92 -7.50 46.21
C GLU A 67 -39.63 -8.20 45.78
N ARG A 68 -39.77 -9.27 44.99
CA ARG A 68 -38.65 -10.01 44.42
C ARG A 68 -38.86 -10.27 42.93
N GLU A 69 -37.78 -10.54 42.23
CA GLU A 69 -37.83 -11.03 40.84
C GLU A 69 -38.46 -12.43 40.77
N LEU A 70 -38.93 -12.81 39.58
CA LEU A 70 -39.34 -14.17 39.30
C LEU A 70 -38.15 -15.11 39.47
N THR A 71 -38.35 -16.21 40.17
CA THR A 71 -37.34 -17.28 40.23
C THR A 71 -37.23 -17.96 38.87
N VAL A 72 -36.10 -18.62 38.63
CA VAL A 72 -35.87 -19.41 37.40
C VAL A 72 -37.01 -20.42 37.16
N VAL A 73 -37.53 -21.04 38.22
CA VAL A 73 -38.65 -21.98 38.15
C VAL A 73 -39.93 -21.28 37.69
N GLU A 74 -40.27 -20.13 38.27
CA GLU A 74 -41.45 -19.35 37.88
C GLU A 74 -41.35 -18.86 36.42
N SER A 75 -40.16 -18.44 35.97
CA SER A 75 -39.92 -18.05 34.57
C SER A 75 -40.12 -19.22 33.59
N ILE A 76 -39.66 -20.42 33.95
CA ILE A 76 -39.87 -21.64 33.16
C ILE A 76 -41.36 -22.01 33.12
N GLN A 77 -42.06 -21.94 34.26
CA GLN A 77 -43.50 -22.26 34.34
C GLN A 77 -44.34 -21.32 33.48
N VAL A 78 -44.03 -20.02 33.46
CA VAL A 78 -44.71 -19.06 32.58
C VAL A 78 -44.39 -19.33 31.11
N ALA A 79 -43.14 -19.65 30.77
CA ALA A 79 -42.75 -20.03 29.41
C ALA A 79 -43.45 -21.30 28.93
N LEU A 80 -43.58 -22.31 29.79
CA LEU A 80 -44.34 -23.54 29.50
C LEU A 80 -45.82 -23.27 29.30
N MET A 81 -46.44 -22.47 30.18
CA MET A 81 -47.84 -22.08 30.04
C MET A 81 -48.11 -21.38 28.69
N TRP A 82 -47.19 -20.52 28.23
CA TRP A 82 -47.29 -19.84 26.94
C TRP A 82 -47.13 -20.79 25.75
N ARG A 83 -46.17 -21.72 25.81
CA ARG A 83 -45.97 -22.76 24.78
C ARG A 83 -47.19 -23.67 24.64
N VAL A 84 -47.81 -24.07 25.75
CA VAL A 84 -49.06 -24.84 25.74
C VAL A 84 -50.22 -24.05 25.16
N ALA A 85 -50.34 -22.76 25.51
CA ALA A 85 -51.35 -21.90 24.90
C ALA A 85 -51.19 -21.84 23.38
N ARG A 86 -49.96 -21.83 22.86
CA ARG A 86 -49.69 -21.86 21.40
C ARG A 86 -50.08 -23.18 20.76
N GLN A 87 -49.74 -24.31 21.37
CA GLN A 87 -50.13 -25.61 20.87
C GLN A 87 -51.65 -25.81 20.86
N ALA A 88 -52.37 -25.30 21.86
CA ALA A 88 -53.83 -25.39 21.92
C ALA A 88 -54.52 -24.68 20.73
N TYR A 89 -53.82 -23.73 20.08
CA TYR A 89 -54.26 -23.05 18.86
C TYR A 89 -53.45 -23.44 17.62
N GLN A 90 -52.71 -24.55 17.67
CA GLN A 90 -51.91 -25.08 16.55
C GLN A 90 -50.87 -24.09 16.00
N LEU A 91 -50.35 -23.21 16.86
CA LEU A 91 -49.28 -22.28 16.52
C LEU A 91 -47.92 -22.95 16.74
N GLU A 92 -46.92 -22.52 15.95
CA GLU A 92 -45.54 -23.02 16.05
C GLU A 92 -45.02 -22.94 17.50
N ASP A 93 -44.49 -24.05 18.01
CA ASP A 93 -43.84 -24.10 19.32
C ASP A 93 -42.49 -23.39 19.25
N VAL A 94 -42.38 -22.28 19.97
CA VAL A 94 -41.17 -21.47 20.06
C VAL A 94 -40.73 -21.52 21.50
N ASP A 95 -39.45 -21.73 21.78
CA ASP A 95 -38.94 -21.62 23.13
C ASP A 95 -38.59 -20.16 23.44
N PRO A 96 -39.38 -19.44 24.27
CA PRO A 96 -39.12 -18.04 24.57
C PRO A 96 -37.89 -17.86 25.48
N LEU A 97 -37.31 -18.93 26.01
CA LEU A 97 -36.08 -18.90 26.81
C LEU A 97 -34.83 -19.35 26.03
N ALA A 98 -34.97 -19.74 24.76
CA ALA A 98 -33.82 -20.09 23.93
C ALA A 98 -32.99 -18.85 23.53
N ASP A 99 -31.67 -18.98 23.60
CA ASP A 99 -30.72 -18.00 23.10
C ASP A 99 -30.88 -17.83 21.57
N PRO A 100 -30.88 -16.60 21.04
CA PRO A 100 -31.14 -16.38 19.62
C PRO A 100 -30.02 -16.95 18.74
N MET A 101 -30.31 -18.06 18.05
CA MET A 101 -29.52 -18.56 16.93
C MET A 101 -29.70 -17.64 15.71
N THR A 102 -28.59 -17.24 15.10
CA THR A 102 -28.52 -16.44 13.87
C THR A 102 -29.04 -17.20 12.64
N PRO A 103 -30.04 -16.69 11.88
CA PRO A 103 -30.37 -17.19 10.56
C PRO A 103 -29.97 -16.24 9.42
N THR A 104 -29.68 -16.85 8.27
CA THR A 104 -29.23 -16.33 6.98
C THR A 104 -30.36 -15.79 6.06
N SER A 105 -30.03 -14.70 5.33
CA SER A 105 -30.44 -14.24 3.97
C SER A 105 -31.89 -13.83 3.56
N THR A 106 -32.05 -12.55 3.15
CA THR A 106 -32.73 -11.89 1.98
C THR A 106 -34.23 -12.18 1.59
N PRO A 107 -34.91 -11.38 0.70
CA PRO A 107 -35.81 -10.25 0.99
C PRO A 107 -37.30 -10.42 0.56
N ALA A 108 -38.24 -9.65 1.15
CA ALA A 108 -39.34 -8.92 0.47
C ALA A 108 -40.28 -8.23 1.49
N ALA A 109 -40.90 -7.14 1.06
CA ALA A 109 -41.51 -6.08 1.87
C ALA A 109 -43.03 -6.20 2.09
N THR A 110 -43.51 -5.69 3.23
CA THR A 110 -44.66 -4.77 3.29
C THR A 110 -44.65 -3.94 4.58
N ALA A 111 -44.85 -2.62 4.44
CA ALA A 111 -44.94 -1.60 5.49
C ALA A 111 -46.19 -1.80 6.39
N THR A 112 -46.22 -1.36 7.65
CA THR A 112 -46.51 0.04 8.03
C THR A 112 -46.06 0.43 9.46
N GLY A 113 -45.36 1.57 9.58
CA GLY A 113 -45.71 2.65 10.51
C GLY A 113 -45.22 2.61 11.97
N GLY A 114 -43.98 3.05 12.21
CA GLY A 114 -43.48 3.44 13.54
C GLY A 114 -42.02 3.89 13.48
N THR A 115 -41.81 5.18 13.22
CA THR A 115 -40.53 5.81 12.87
C THR A 115 -39.51 5.85 14.01
N SER A 116 -38.38 5.15 13.83
CA SER A 116 -37.04 5.57 14.26
C SER A 116 -36.03 4.97 13.27
N PRO A 117 -35.13 5.77 12.65
CA PRO A 117 -34.22 5.24 11.65
C PRO A 117 -33.24 4.27 12.33
N ALA A 118 -33.25 3.00 11.90
CA ALA A 118 -32.20 2.05 12.24
C ALA A 118 -30.89 2.61 11.68
N GLY A 119 -30.07 3.20 12.55
CA GLY A 119 -28.83 3.82 12.15
C GLY A 119 -27.85 2.76 11.64
N LYS A 120 -27.05 3.13 10.64
CA LYS A 120 -25.98 2.27 10.11
C LYS A 120 -25.04 1.84 11.25
N ARG A 121 -24.53 0.62 11.21
CA ARG A 121 -23.53 0.10 12.17
C ARG A 121 -22.16 0.00 11.50
N ILE A 122 -21.11 0.27 12.26
CA ILE A 122 -19.70 0.25 11.83
C ILE A 122 -18.99 -0.86 12.58
N LYS A 123 -18.21 -1.69 11.89
CA LYS A 123 -17.35 -2.70 12.52
C LYS A 123 -16.04 -2.06 12.99
N THR A 124 -15.77 -2.07 14.29
CA THR A 124 -14.60 -1.42 14.91
C THR A 124 -13.28 -1.93 14.32
N SER A 125 -13.20 -3.21 13.96
CA SER A 125 -12.01 -3.82 13.34
C SER A 125 -11.63 -3.29 11.97
N SER A 126 -12.57 -2.61 11.29
CA SER A 126 -12.30 -1.99 10.00
C SER A 126 -11.85 -0.54 10.07
N VAL A 127 -11.96 0.11 11.24
CA VAL A 127 -11.75 1.56 11.38
C VAL A 127 -10.84 1.98 12.52
N LEU A 128 -10.69 1.17 13.58
CA LEU A 128 -9.96 1.57 14.79
C LEU A 128 -8.97 0.52 15.31
N ASP A 129 -9.36 -0.75 15.42
CA ASP A 129 -8.57 -1.79 16.10
C ASP A 129 -8.85 -3.16 15.49
N GLN A 130 -7.88 -3.75 14.75
CA GLN A 130 -8.07 -5.02 14.02
C GLN A 130 -8.54 -6.19 14.90
N LEU A 131 -8.35 -6.11 16.22
CA LEU A 131 -8.74 -7.16 17.17
C LEU A 131 -10.13 -6.91 17.80
N ASP A 132 -10.74 -5.74 17.59
CA ASP A 132 -12.04 -5.37 18.14
C ASP A 132 -13.16 -5.62 17.13
N GLU A 133 -13.79 -6.79 17.23
CA GLU A 133 -14.90 -7.21 16.36
C GLU A 133 -16.26 -6.57 16.73
N SER A 134 -16.29 -5.63 17.67
CA SER A 134 -17.54 -4.95 18.08
C SER A 134 -18.13 -4.10 16.95
N GLU A 135 -19.46 -3.97 16.97
CA GLU A 135 -20.19 -3.03 16.10
C GLU A 135 -20.61 -1.79 16.89
N VAL A 136 -20.35 -0.61 16.32
CA VAL A 136 -20.69 0.68 16.91
C VAL A 136 -21.68 1.43 16.02
N GLN A 137 -22.53 2.23 16.66
CA GLN A 137 -23.50 3.07 15.98
C GLN A 137 -22.80 4.28 15.35
N HIS A 138 -23.15 4.65 14.12
CA HIS A 138 -22.72 5.93 13.57
C HIS A 138 -23.22 7.09 14.44
N PHE A 139 -22.36 8.10 14.62
CA PHE A 139 -22.78 9.37 15.22
C PHE A 139 -23.84 10.06 14.37
N ALA A 140 -24.82 10.66 15.04
CA ALA A 140 -25.72 11.62 14.42
C ALA A 140 -24.97 12.91 14.06
N SER A 141 -25.48 13.69 13.10
CA SER A 141 -24.83 14.94 12.67
C SER A 141 -24.53 15.89 13.84
N ALA A 142 -25.45 16.03 14.80
CA ALA A 142 -25.26 16.88 15.97
C ALA A 142 -24.11 16.41 16.89
N GLU A 143 -23.89 15.09 17.00
CA GLU A 143 -22.80 14.51 17.79
C GLU A 143 -21.45 14.74 17.09
N LEU A 144 -21.41 14.63 15.75
CA LEU A 144 -20.24 14.98 14.95
C LEU A 144 -19.93 16.48 15.08
N ASP A 145 -20.92 17.37 14.92
CA ASP A 145 -20.72 18.81 15.04
C ASP A 145 -20.20 19.18 16.44
N GLN A 146 -20.63 18.46 17.48
CA GLN A 146 -20.10 18.63 18.83
C GLN A 146 -18.65 18.14 18.94
N ALA A 147 -18.31 17.01 18.31
CA ALA A 147 -16.95 16.49 18.25
C ALA A 147 -15.97 17.48 17.58
N TYR A 148 -16.34 18.08 16.45
CA TYR A 148 -15.54 19.12 15.79
C TYR A 148 -15.42 20.40 16.64
N ARG A 149 -16.52 20.85 17.26
CA ARG A 149 -16.47 21.98 18.21
C ARG A 149 -15.50 21.71 19.36
N ASN A 150 -15.50 20.50 19.92
CA ASN A 150 -14.57 20.12 20.99
C ASN A 150 -13.09 20.19 20.54
N HIS A 151 -12.80 19.85 19.28
CA HIS A 151 -11.47 19.97 18.70
C HIS A 151 -11.07 21.44 18.53
N SER A 152 -11.95 22.23 17.90
CA SER A 152 -11.77 23.67 17.67
C SER A 152 -11.57 24.45 18.97
N GLU A 153 -12.27 24.11 20.06
CA GLU A 153 -12.06 24.71 21.37
C GLU A 153 -10.67 24.44 21.98
N ILE A 154 -10.04 23.30 21.67
CA ILE A 154 -8.72 22.95 22.19
C ILE A 154 -7.61 23.56 21.32
N THR A 155 -7.78 23.51 20.01
CA THR A 155 -6.70 23.78 19.04
C THR A 155 -6.82 25.14 18.36
N GLY A 156 -8.01 25.76 18.40
CA GLY A 156 -8.31 27.03 17.73
C GLY A 156 -8.92 26.89 16.33
N SER A 157 -8.94 25.69 15.74
CA SER A 157 -9.53 25.42 14.43
C SER A 157 -9.95 23.96 14.28
N ASP A 158 -10.67 23.66 13.19
CA ASP A 158 -10.93 22.27 12.80
C ASP A 158 -9.62 21.57 12.37
N PRO A 159 -9.57 20.22 12.42
CA PRO A 159 -8.39 19.48 11.96
C PRO A 159 -8.14 19.71 10.47
N PRO A 160 -6.89 19.95 10.05
CA PRO A 160 -6.49 19.92 8.64
C PRO A 160 -6.86 18.60 7.94
N GLU A 161 -7.14 18.66 6.63
CA GLU A 161 -7.63 17.52 5.82
C GLU A 161 -6.74 16.26 5.93
N ASP A 162 -5.43 16.44 6.04
CA ASP A 162 -4.45 15.35 6.12
C ASP A 162 -4.49 14.58 7.46
N CYS A 163 -5.00 15.21 8.52
CA CYS A 163 -5.12 14.61 9.85
C CYS A 163 -6.55 14.48 10.36
N GLU A 164 -7.55 14.76 9.51
CA GLU A 164 -8.95 14.66 9.86
C GLU A 164 -9.40 13.19 10.01
N PRO A 165 -9.88 12.74 11.19
CA PRO A 165 -10.42 11.40 11.36
C PRO A 165 -11.80 11.27 10.71
N THR A 166 -12.12 10.10 10.16
CA THR A 166 -13.45 9.89 9.56
C THR A 166 -14.54 9.82 10.64
N PRO A 167 -15.81 10.14 10.31
CA PRO A 167 -16.92 10.02 11.26
C PRO A 167 -17.02 8.64 11.92
N GLU A 168 -16.67 7.59 11.18
CA GLU A 168 -16.65 6.21 11.69
C GLU A 168 -15.54 5.98 12.73
N GLN A 169 -14.37 6.58 12.53
CA GLN A 169 -13.23 6.49 13.45
C GLN A 169 -13.53 7.24 14.75
N ILE A 170 -14.16 8.41 14.66
CA ILE A 170 -14.60 9.21 15.82
C ILE A 170 -15.61 8.42 16.64
N ALA A 171 -16.63 7.85 15.97
CA ALA A 171 -17.69 7.08 16.64
C ALA A 171 -17.13 5.83 17.34
N ALA A 172 -16.22 5.10 16.69
CA ALA A 172 -15.58 3.92 17.26
C ALA A 172 -14.74 4.26 18.49
N LEU A 173 -13.89 5.30 18.42
CA LEU A 173 -13.04 5.69 19.53
C LEU A 173 -13.87 6.26 20.69
N HIS A 174 -14.94 7.00 20.40
CA HIS A 174 -15.87 7.46 21.43
C HIS A 174 -16.57 6.31 22.15
N ALA A 175 -17.11 5.34 21.40
CA ALA A 175 -17.77 4.17 21.99
C ALA A 175 -16.81 3.39 22.90
N LYS A 176 -15.55 3.24 22.49
CA LYS A 176 -14.50 2.57 23.27
C LYS A 176 -14.16 3.33 24.56
N VAL A 177 -13.80 4.61 24.45
CA VAL A 177 -13.26 5.39 25.58
C VAL A 177 -14.35 5.95 26.49
N ILE A 178 -15.40 6.51 25.90
CA ILE A 178 -16.50 7.15 26.65
C ILE A 178 -17.59 6.13 26.96
N GLY A 179 -17.98 5.31 25.99
CA GLY A 179 -19.06 4.34 26.15
C GLY A 179 -18.69 3.17 27.06
N ARG A 180 -17.51 2.57 26.86
CA ARG A 180 -17.06 1.37 27.61
C ARG A 180 -16.01 1.68 28.69
N GLY A 181 -15.49 2.91 28.73
CA GLY A 181 -14.46 3.30 29.71
C GLY A 181 -13.11 2.63 29.48
N GLU A 182 -12.86 2.11 28.28
CA GLU A 182 -11.63 1.41 27.93
C GLU A 182 -10.46 2.37 27.69
N ALA A 183 -9.24 1.80 27.65
CA ALA A 183 -8.05 2.53 27.23
C ALA A 183 -8.23 3.12 25.83
N PRO A 184 -7.72 4.33 25.57
CA PRO A 184 -7.84 5.02 24.29
C PRO A 184 -6.95 4.40 23.21
N TYR A 185 -6.86 3.08 23.11
CA TYR A 185 -6.04 2.43 22.10
C TYR A 185 -6.66 2.55 20.70
N ALA A 186 -5.80 2.72 19.69
CA ALA A 186 -6.13 2.67 18.27
C ALA A 186 -4.96 2.04 17.51
N ASP A 187 -5.24 1.11 16.60
CA ASP A 187 -4.24 0.44 15.79
C ASP A 187 -3.84 1.32 14.60
N PHE A 188 -2.57 1.74 14.54
CA PHE A 188 -2.06 2.62 13.48
C PHE A 188 -1.87 1.91 12.13
N SER A 189 -2.13 0.61 12.07
CA SER A 189 -2.29 -0.15 10.84
C SER A 189 -3.66 0.07 10.19
N VAL A 190 -4.63 0.62 10.93
CA VAL A 190 -6.00 0.92 10.48
C VAL A 190 -6.28 2.42 10.55
N LEU A 191 -5.96 3.06 11.68
CA LEU A 191 -6.10 4.49 11.89
C LEU A 191 -4.98 5.24 11.15
N THR A 192 -5.25 5.62 9.91
CA THR A 192 -4.28 6.19 8.97
C THR A 192 -4.76 7.52 8.36
N PRO A 193 -3.86 8.39 7.87
CA PRO A 193 -4.22 9.61 7.15
C PRO A 193 -5.12 9.36 5.94
N PHE A 194 -5.99 10.32 5.60
CA PHE A 194 -6.93 10.23 4.49
C PHE A 194 -7.82 8.96 4.56
N GLY A 195 -8.45 8.74 5.71
CA GLY A 195 -9.06 7.45 6.09
C GLY A 195 -9.93 6.76 5.02
N ARG A 196 -10.69 7.48 4.19
CA ARG A 196 -11.47 6.86 3.09
C ARG A 196 -10.59 6.25 1.98
N ARG A 197 -9.47 6.89 1.62
CA ARG A 197 -8.52 6.38 0.61
C ARG A 197 -7.77 5.18 1.16
N ALA A 198 -7.30 5.28 2.40
CA ALA A 198 -6.60 4.19 3.08
C ALA A 198 -7.51 2.98 3.35
N GLN A 199 -8.75 3.17 3.80
CA GLN A 199 -9.74 2.08 3.98
C GLN A 199 -10.05 1.36 2.65
N ARG A 200 -10.11 2.06 1.52
CA ARG A 200 -10.29 1.44 0.19
C ARG A 200 -9.08 0.57 -0.18
N GLN A 201 -7.87 1.04 0.14
CA GLN A 201 -6.62 0.30 -0.11
C GLN A 201 -6.44 -0.89 0.85
N MET A 202 -6.91 -0.78 2.10
CA MET A 202 -6.95 -1.86 3.10
C MET A 202 -7.97 -2.94 2.72
N LYS A 203 -9.17 -2.57 2.27
CA LYS A 203 -10.18 -3.50 1.73
C LYS A 203 -9.71 -4.25 0.47
N ALA A 204 -8.67 -3.74 -0.21
CA ALA A 204 -8.07 -4.36 -1.39
C ALA A 204 -6.98 -5.42 -1.08
N ARG A 205 -6.69 -5.74 0.19
CA ARG A 205 -5.60 -6.65 0.58
C ARG A 205 -6.02 -8.11 0.81
N ALA A 206 -4.99 -8.97 0.76
CA ALA A 206 -5.05 -10.40 0.57
C ALA A 206 -5.66 -11.17 1.74
N TRP A 207 -6.60 -12.05 1.39
CA TRP A 207 -7.24 -13.01 2.27
C TRP A 207 -6.46 -14.32 2.22
N THR A 208 -6.14 -14.90 3.38
CA THR A 208 -5.50 -16.21 3.48
C THR A 208 -6.57 -17.25 3.82
N LEU A 209 -6.72 -18.27 2.98
CA LEU A 209 -7.65 -19.38 3.20
C LEU A 209 -7.12 -20.29 4.32
N GLN A 210 -7.91 -20.44 5.39
CA GLN A 210 -7.63 -21.32 6.52
C GLN A 210 -7.92 -22.81 6.18
N GLN A 211 -7.59 -23.73 7.09
CA GLN A 211 -7.79 -25.17 6.89
C GLN A 211 -9.28 -25.59 6.93
N ASP A 212 -10.12 -24.81 7.60
CA ASP A 212 -11.57 -25.02 7.72
C ASP A 212 -12.38 -24.42 6.55
N GLY A 213 -11.70 -23.79 5.58
CA GLY A 213 -12.33 -23.11 4.44
C GLY A 213 -12.71 -21.65 4.67
N THR A 214 -12.45 -21.08 5.86
CA THR A 214 -12.69 -19.65 6.14
C THR A 214 -11.53 -18.78 5.64
N PHE A 215 -11.79 -17.53 5.30
CA PHE A 215 -10.76 -16.57 4.89
C PHE A 215 -10.37 -15.66 6.06
N ARG A 216 -9.08 -15.64 6.42
CA ARG A 216 -8.52 -14.68 7.39
C ARG A 216 -7.88 -13.52 6.64
N ALA A 217 -8.25 -12.29 6.96
CA ALA A 217 -7.52 -11.12 6.49
C ALA A 217 -6.10 -11.14 7.07
N LEU A 218 -5.08 -10.93 6.23
CA LEU A 218 -3.71 -10.81 6.73
C LEU A 218 -3.59 -9.52 7.56
N ASP A 219 -3.10 -9.61 8.80
CA ASP A 219 -2.86 -8.46 9.67
C ASP A 219 -1.97 -7.46 8.91
N VAL A 220 -2.42 -6.20 8.82
CA VAL A 220 -1.65 -5.16 8.16
C VAL A 220 -0.48 -4.80 9.07
N PRO A 221 0.79 -4.87 8.60
CA PRO A 221 1.92 -4.44 9.41
C PRO A 221 1.79 -2.94 9.71
N GLY A 222 2.09 -2.57 10.96
CA GLY A 222 2.06 -1.18 11.43
C GLY A 222 3.01 -0.25 10.67
N PRO A 223 3.04 1.05 11.03
CA PRO A 223 3.72 2.08 10.24
C PRO A 223 5.20 1.74 9.95
N PRO A 224 5.63 1.74 8.68
CA PRO A 224 6.97 1.27 8.29
C PRO A 224 8.10 2.25 8.63
N SER A 225 7.76 3.50 8.96
CA SER A 225 8.71 4.54 9.35
C SER A 225 8.11 5.48 10.40
N PHE A 226 8.97 6.30 11.01
CA PHE A 226 8.56 7.34 11.96
C PHE A 226 7.63 8.38 11.31
N GLU A 227 7.85 8.74 10.04
CA GLU A 227 7.01 9.68 9.31
C GLU A 227 5.59 9.13 9.13
N ALA A 228 5.48 7.85 8.76
CA ALA A 228 4.18 7.18 8.65
C ALA A 228 3.47 7.11 10.02
N TRP A 229 4.20 6.79 11.09
CA TRP A 229 3.66 6.79 12.45
C TRP A 229 3.23 8.18 12.91
N SER A 230 4.02 9.22 12.61
CA SER A 230 3.72 10.60 12.94
C SER A 230 2.43 11.06 12.25
N ALA A 231 2.22 10.66 10.99
CA ALA A 231 0.99 10.96 10.28
C ALA A 231 -0.23 10.25 10.92
N CYS A 232 -0.12 8.97 11.27
CA CYS A 232 -1.19 8.27 12.03
C CYS A 232 -1.43 8.90 13.41
N TRP A 233 -0.36 9.33 14.10
CA TRP A 233 -0.43 9.99 15.39
C TRP A 233 -1.19 11.32 15.34
N LYS A 234 -1.04 12.11 14.26
CA LYS A 234 -1.80 13.35 14.08
C LYS A 234 -3.31 13.08 14.00
N VAL A 235 -3.72 12.05 13.26
CA VAL A 235 -5.14 11.61 13.18
C VAL A 235 -5.65 11.17 14.55
N TYR A 236 -4.86 10.35 15.26
CA TYR A 236 -5.18 9.89 16.61
C TYR A 236 -5.31 11.04 17.62
N ARG A 237 -4.38 12.00 17.58
CA ARG A 237 -4.42 13.23 18.39
C ARG A 237 -5.69 14.02 18.13
N ALA A 238 -6.04 14.26 16.86
CA ALA A 238 -7.26 14.97 16.49
C ALA A 238 -8.51 14.25 17.02
N ALA A 239 -8.60 12.92 16.84
CA ALA A 239 -9.71 12.11 17.33
C ALA A 239 -9.85 12.17 18.86
N LEU A 240 -8.75 12.15 19.62
CA LEU A 240 -8.81 12.26 21.09
C LEU A 240 -9.24 13.64 21.58
N PHE A 241 -8.87 14.71 20.88
CA PHE A 241 -9.33 16.08 21.21
C PHE A 241 -10.83 16.27 20.98
N MET A 242 -11.43 15.48 20.10
CA MET A 242 -12.87 15.48 19.86
C MET A 242 -13.68 14.87 21.02
N LEU A 243 -13.06 14.06 21.89
CA LEU A 243 -13.76 13.35 22.97
C LEU A 243 -13.85 14.16 24.27
N ARG A 244 -14.96 13.97 24.99
CA ARG A 244 -15.21 14.55 26.33
C ARG A 244 -15.95 13.54 27.22
N TYR A 245 -15.65 13.57 28.50
CA TYR A 245 -16.47 12.91 29.52
C TYR A 245 -17.69 13.76 29.85
N ALA A 246 -18.85 13.11 29.98
CA ALA A 246 -20.06 13.76 30.47
C ALA A 246 -19.83 14.28 31.90
N ALA A 247 -20.21 15.54 32.14
CA ALA A 247 -20.08 16.15 33.46
C ALA A 247 -21.23 15.71 34.37
N LEU A 248 -20.94 15.49 35.66
CA LEU A 248 -21.97 15.32 36.71
C LEU A 248 -22.72 16.65 37.01
N ALA A 249 -22.23 17.78 36.50
CA ALA A 249 -22.83 19.10 36.66
C ALA A 249 -22.99 19.79 35.30
N PRO A 250 -24.01 20.64 35.09
CA PRO A 250 -24.44 21.07 33.74
C PRO A 250 -23.43 21.81 32.86
N ASN A 251 -22.27 22.29 33.36
CA ASN A 251 -21.45 23.26 32.63
C ASN A 251 -19.92 23.02 32.61
N ALA A 252 -19.42 21.77 32.68
CA ALA A 252 -17.99 21.52 32.39
C ALA A 252 -17.70 20.08 31.97
N ALA A 253 -17.98 19.73 30.70
CA ALA A 253 -17.56 18.45 30.14
C ALA A 253 -16.02 18.32 30.24
N LYS A 254 -15.53 17.25 30.87
CA LYS A 254 -14.08 17.09 31.12
C LYS A 254 -13.37 16.56 29.88
N LYS A 255 -12.15 17.04 29.63
CA LYS A 255 -11.31 16.57 28.51
C LYS A 255 -10.80 15.16 28.78
N VAL A 256 -10.79 14.30 27.76
CA VAL A 256 -10.18 12.96 27.86
C VAL A 256 -8.65 13.07 27.96
N VAL A 257 -8.08 14.00 27.21
CA VAL A 257 -6.63 14.28 27.15
C VAL A 257 -6.38 15.78 27.10
N SER A 258 -5.16 16.19 27.43
CA SER A 258 -4.68 17.57 27.29
C SER A 258 -3.67 17.66 26.15
N THR A 259 -3.48 18.87 25.60
CA THR A 259 -2.46 19.11 24.57
C THR A 259 -1.06 18.73 25.08
N ALA A 260 -0.73 19.14 26.31
CA ALA A 260 0.57 18.89 26.92
C ALA A 260 0.88 17.39 27.11
N CYS A 261 -0.09 16.57 27.53
CA CYS A 261 0.18 15.14 27.75
C CYS A 261 0.43 14.38 26.44
N LEU A 262 -0.28 14.75 25.37
CA LEU A 262 -0.06 14.15 24.05
C LEU A 262 1.26 14.62 23.42
N GLU A 263 1.61 15.89 23.56
CA GLU A 263 2.90 16.42 23.10
C GLU A 263 4.07 15.79 23.86
N GLU A 264 3.96 15.63 25.17
CA GLU A 264 4.99 14.97 25.96
C GLU A 264 5.22 13.51 25.52
N TYR A 265 4.14 12.76 25.24
CA TYR A 265 4.24 11.39 24.73
C TYR A 265 4.82 11.36 23.32
N TYR A 266 4.37 12.24 22.42
CA TYR A 266 4.90 12.35 21.06
C TYR A 266 6.41 12.64 21.07
N GLU A 267 6.84 13.62 21.86
CA GLU A 267 8.25 14.00 22.02
C GLU A 267 9.11 12.87 22.58
N LYS A 268 8.54 11.96 23.37
CA LYS A 268 9.26 10.77 23.82
C LYS A 268 9.62 9.86 22.64
N ILE A 269 8.69 9.64 21.71
CA ILE A 269 8.93 8.82 20.51
C ILE A 269 9.87 9.52 19.53
N VAL A 270 9.72 10.84 19.34
CA VAL A 270 10.64 11.67 18.54
C VAL A 270 12.08 11.50 19.05
N ARG A 271 12.29 11.61 20.37
CA ARG A 271 13.62 11.44 20.99
C ARG A 271 14.18 10.03 20.79
N LEU A 272 13.37 9.00 20.98
CA LEU A 272 13.80 7.61 20.76
C LEU A 272 14.19 7.34 19.30
N ASN A 273 13.44 7.88 18.34
CA ASN A 273 13.75 7.76 16.92
C ASN A 273 15.00 8.56 16.52
N ALA A 274 15.19 9.75 17.09
CA ALA A 274 16.41 10.53 16.89
C ALA A 274 17.64 9.84 17.49
N GLU A 275 17.49 9.14 18.60
CA GLU A 275 18.56 8.39 19.26
C GLU A 275 18.88 7.07 18.55
N PHE A 276 17.87 6.35 18.03
CA PHE A 276 18.01 5.03 17.41
C PHE A 276 17.25 4.89 16.06
N PRO A 277 17.59 5.67 15.02
CA PRO A 277 16.82 5.68 13.76
C PRO A 277 16.86 4.34 13.00
N GLU A 278 17.94 3.56 13.11
CA GLU A 278 18.05 2.22 12.54
C GLU A 278 17.21 1.14 13.26
N ALA A 279 16.67 1.45 14.43
CA ALA A 279 15.91 0.53 15.27
C ALA A 279 14.40 0.81 15.28
N TRP A 280 13.87 1.48 14.23
CA TRP A 280 12.44 1.83 14.14
C TRP A 280 11.50 0.65 14.43
N HIS A 281 11.81 -0.54 13.93
CA HIS A 281 11.04 -1.75 14.16
C HIS A 281 10.89 -2.12 15.65
N LEU A 282 11.88 -1.82 16.50
CA LEU A 282 11.80 -1.99 17.95
C LEU A 282 11.01 -0.86 18.61
N ILE A 283 11.18 0.37 18.13
CA ILE A 283 10.47 1.56 18.63
C ILE A 283 8.96 1.39 18.39
N VAL A 284 8.53 1.08 17.16
CA VAL A 284 7.11 0.96 16.80
C VAL A 284 6.42 -0.19 17.54
N GLN A 285 7.11 -1.31 17.76
CA GLN A 285 6.58 -2.44 18.55
C GLN A 285 6.43 -2.08 20.03
N ALA A 286 7.40 -1.38 20.62
CA ALA A 286 7.33 -0.94 22.01
C ALA A 286 6.30 0.18 22.21
N GLU A 287 6.17 1.09 21.25
CA GLU A 287 5.17 2.15 21.26
C GLU A 287 3.76 1.58 21.24
N ASP A 288 3.49 0.66 20.32
CA ASP A 288 2.19 0.00 20.19
C ASP A 288 1.84 -0.80 21.44
N ARG A 289 2.78 -1.62 21.95
CA ARG A 289 2.65 -2.33 23.23
C ARG A 289 2.34 -1.39 24.40
N CYS A 290 2.95 -0.20 24.42
CA CYS A 290 2.71 0.76 25.49
C CYS A 290 1.24 1.21 25.50
N ARG A 291 0.70 1.58 24.34
CA ARG A 291 -0.70 2.02 24.22
C ARG A 291 -1.70 0.88 24.44
N SER A 292 -1.44 -0.31 23.90
CA SER A 292 -2.37 -1.45 23.95
C SER A 292 -2.38 -2.15 25.31
N GLU A 293 -1.22 -2.43 25.89
CA GLU A 293 -1.11 -3.24 27.12
C GLU A 293 -0.89 -2.39 28.37
N MET A 294 -0.04 -1.36 28.27
CA MET A 294 0.47 -0.67 29.46
C MET A 294 -0.44 0.44 29.96
N PHE A 295 -1.22 1.10 29.10
CA PHE A 295 -2.09 2.22 29.51
C PHE A 295 -3.09 1.83 30.60
N GLU A 296 -3.78 0.69 30.44
CA GLU A 296 -4.73 0.20 31.45
C GLU A 296 -4.02 -0.29 32.74
N ARG A 297 -2.79 -0.78 32.60
CA ARG A 297 -1.95 -1.13 33.76
C ARG A 297 -1.53 0.11 34.54
N TYR A 298 -1.08 1.15 33.84
CA TYR A 298 -0.69 2.43 34.42
C TYR A 298 -1.88 3.14 35.05
N ARG A 299 -3.06 3.08 34.44
CA ARG A 299 -4.30 3.61 35.05
C ARG A 299 -4.54 2.99 36.43
N ARG A 300 -4.54 1.65 36.54
CA ARG A 300 -4.74 0.96 37.82
C ARG A 300 -3.65 1.27 38.85
N GLN A 301 -2.40 1.37 38.41
CA GLN A 301 -1.28 1.74 39.28
C GLN A 301 -1.42 3.17 39.81
N LEU A 302 -1.78 4.13 38.95
CA LEU A 302 -1.96 5.53 39.32
C LEU A 302 -3.18 5.73 40.21
N VAL A 303 -4.29 5.03 39.96
CA VAL A 303 -5.47 5.04 40.85
C VAL A 303 -5.09 4.57 42.25
N LYS A 304 -4.35 3.45 42.35
CA LYS A 304 -3.87 2.94 43.64
C LYS A 304 -2.89 3.92 44.30
N ALA A 305 -1.93 4.44 43.56
CA ALA A 305 -0.94 5.38 44.07
C ALA A 305 -1.57 6.71 44.53
N ALA A 306 -2.61 7.18 43.85
CA ALA A 306 -3.40 8.35 44.25
C ALA A 306 -4.15 8.09 45.56
N ALA A 307 -4.80 6.94 45.70
CA ALA A 307 -5.47 6.54 46.94
C ALA A 307 -4.48 6.43 48.12
N ASP A 308 -3.26 5.97 47.85
CA ASP A 308 -2.18 5.85 48.84
C ASP A 308 -1.44 7.18 49.11
N GLY A 309 -1.74 8.26 48.37
CA GLY A 309 -1.04 9.55 48.47
C GLY A 309 0.43 9.51 48.03
N ARG A 310 0.80 8.56 47.15
CA ARG A 310 2.17 8.27 46.71
C ARG A 310 2.30 8.30 45.19
N LEU A 311 1.77 9.34 44.55
CA LEU A 311 1.87 9.48 43.10
C LEU A 311 3.34 9.59 42.66
N PRO A 312 3.77 8.78 41.68
CA PRO A 312 5.15 8.79 41.21
C PRO A 312 5.46 10.06 40.40
N MET A 313 6.73 10.45 40.33
CA MET A 313 7.25 11.47 39.39
C MET A 313 6.54 12.84 39.46
N GLY A 314 5.96 13.21 40.61
CA GLY A 314 5.25 14.48 40.79
C GLY A 314 4.05 14.64 39.85
N LEU A 315 3.43 13.54 39.43
CA LEU A 315 2.27 13.55 38.55
C LEU A 315 1.03 14.07 39.27
N ASP A 316 0.29 14.94 38.59
CA ASP A 316 -1.08 15.30 38.95
C ASP A 316 -2.03 14.31 38.26
N PHE A 317 -2.74 13.49 39.04
CA PHE A 317 -3.62 12.43 38.52
C PHE A 317 -5.04 12.59 39.07
N ASP A 318 -5.99 12.87 38.16
CA ASP A 318 -7.42 12.87 38.44
C ASP A 318 -8.04 11.56 37.95
N GLY A 319 -8.62 10.77 38.87
CA GLY A 319 -9.26 9.49 38.54
C GLY A 319 -10.47 9.60 37.61
N SER A 320 -11.07 10.80 37.47
CA SER A 320 -12.15 11.06 36.52
C SER A 320 -11.67 11.50 35.12
N THR A 321 -10.39 11.82 34.96
CA THR A 321 -9.73 12.05 33.66
C THR A 321 -8.40 11.29 33.60
N PRO A 322 -8.46 9.95 33.74
CA PRO A 322 -7.28 9.15 34.05
C PRO A 322 -6.21 9.20 32.95
N TRP A 323 -6.63 9.38 31.70
CA TRP A 323 -5.73 9.26 30.55
C TRP A 323 -4.70 10.38 30.47
N ILE A 324 -4.98 11.58 31.00
CA ILE A 324 -4.00 12.67 31.07
C ILE A 324 -2.77 12.23 31.86
N GLY A 325 -2.97 11.73 33.08
CA GLY A 325 -1.87 11.26 33.92
C GLY A 325 -1.21 9.99 33.40
N VAL A 326 -1.98 9.10 32.75
CA VAL A 326 -1.43 7.88 32.12
C VAL A 326 -0.48 8.22 30.97
N PHE A 327 -0.85 9.14 30.07
CA PHE A 327 0.03 9.56 28.97
C PHE A 327 1.33 10.17 29.50
N CYS A 328 1.25 11.08 30.48
CA CYS A 328 2.43 11.68 31.11
C CYS A 328 3.30 10.61 31.80
N PHE A 329 2.70 9.68 32.55
CA PHE A 329 3.43 8.60 33.20
C PHE A 329 4.13 7.69 32.18
N ALA A 330 3.42 7.31 31.11
CA ALA A 330 3.95 6.47 30.05
C ALA A 330 5.14 7.12 29.35
N ALA A 331 5.06 8.42 29.04
CA ALA A 331 6.16 9.17 28.42
C ALA A 331 7.41 9.24 29.33
N ARG A 332 7.21 9.43 30.64
CA ARG A 332 8.28 9.57 31.65
C ARG A 332 8.85 8.25 32.16
N ASN A 333 8.23 7.11 31.86
CA ASN A 333 8.64 5.81 32.38
C ASN A 333 9.95 5.31 31.73
N GLY A 334 11.08 5.80 32.23
CA GLY A 334 12.41 5.45 31.75
C GLY A 334 12.73 3.95 31.86
N THR A 335 12.13 3.24 32.82
CA THR A 335 12.32 1.79 32.98
C THR A 335 11.73 1.03 31.79
N TYR A 336 10.48 1.33 31.43
CA TYR A 336 9.81 0.71 30.29
C TYR A 336 10.58 0.96 28.98
N TRP A 337 10.87 2.22 28.67
CA TRP A 337 11.61 2.56 27.45
C TRP A 337 13.06 2.07 27.47
N GLY A 338 13.66 1.93 28.66
CA GLY A 338 14.97 1.33 28.85
C GLY A 338 14.98 -0.15 28.48
N GLU A 339 13.98 -0.90 28.92
CA GLU A 339 13.85 -2.33 28.73
C GLU A 339 13.45 -2.72 27.30
N TYR A 340 12.47 -2.02 26.72
CA TYR A 340 11.87 -2.42 25.43
C TYR A 340 12.48 -1.72 24.20
N VAL A 341 13.16 -0.57 24.38
CA VAL A 341 13.76 0.17 23.26
C VAL A 341 15.25 0.36 23.45
N THR A 342 15.66 1.05 24.52
CA THR A 342 17.04 1.54 24.67
C THR A 342 18.05 0.40 24.70
N ARG A 343 17.88 -0.60 25.59
CA ARG A 343 18.79 -1.75 25.68
C ARG A 343 18.73 -2.64 24.43
N PRO A 344 17.55 -3.01 23.89
CA PRO A 344 17.46 -3.77 22.64
C PRO A 344 18.10 -3.06 21.44
N ALA A 345 17.86 -1.76 21.27
CA ALA A 345 18.43 -0.97 20.19
C ALA A 345 19.96 -0.89 20.29
N GLN A 346 20.49 -0.60 21.48
CA GLN A 346 21.95 -0.63 21.74
C GLN A 346 22.57 -1.99 21.41
N ASN A 347 21.93 -3.10 21.80
CA ASN A 347 22.39 -4.44 21.49
C ASN A 347 22.31 -4.76 19.98
N PHE A 348 21.25 -4.32 19.31
CA PHE A 348 21.07 -4.48 17.87
C PHE A 348 22.17 -3.75 17.09
N ILE A 349 22.46 -2.50 17.47
CA ILE A 349 23.51 -1.68 16.86
C ILE A 349 24.89 -2.31 17.13
N ALA A 350 25.17 -2.72 18.37
CA ALA A 350 26.45 -3.33 18.75
C ALA A 350 26.74 -4.67 18.04
N ARG A 351 25.70 -5.39 17.58
CA ARG A 351 25.82 -6.70 16.90
C ARG A 351 25.78 -6.63 15.37
N GLY A 352 25.92 -5.44 14.79
CA GLY A 352 26.03 -5.25 13.34
C GLY A 352 24.80 -4.62 12.68
N GLY A 353 23.82 -4.15 13.45
CA GLY A 353 22.71 -3.32 12.98
C GLY A 353 22.00 -3.87 11.73
N LYS A 354 22.03 -3.10 10.63
CA LYS A 354 21.37 -3.40 9.34
C LYS A 354 21.77 -4.74 8.68
N HIS A 355 22.74 -5.48 9.22
CA HIS A 355 23.11 -6.82 8.76
C HIS A 355 22.37 -7.97 9.50
N MET A 356 21.56 -7.68 10.53
CA MET A 356 20.65 -8.66 11.15
C MET A 356 19.29 -8.66 10.44
N THR A 357 18.74 -9.86 10.17
CA THR A 357 17.38 -10.01 9.63
C THR A 357 16.34 -9.61 10.69
N ALA A 358 15.21 -9.02 10.25
CA ALA A 358 14.11 -8.62 11.14
C ALA A 358 13.64 -9.78 12.03
N ASP A 359 13.58 -11.00 11.49
CA ASP A 359 13.21 -12.22 12.23
C ASP A 359 14.19 -12.58 13.36
N ARG A 360 15.49 -12.30 13.19
CA ARG A 360 16.49 -12.49 14.26
C ARG A 360 16.45 -11.37 15.30
N ALA A 361 15.88 -10.21 15.00
CA ALA A 361 15.72 -9.11 15.94
C ALA A 361 14.43 -9.26 16.78
N SER A 362 13.31 -9.69 16.17
CA SER A 362 12.05 -9.97 16.85
C SER A 362 12.12 -11.21 17.75
N ALA A 363 12.93 -12.22 17.40
CA ALA A 363 13.14 -13.41 18.22
C ALA A 363 13.92 -13.16 19.54
N VAL A 364 14.51 -11.98 19.74
CA VAL A 364 15.40 -11.68 20.87
C VAL A 364 14.66 -11.22 22.13
N ASN A 365 13.38 -10.81 22.02
CA ASN A 365 12.61 -10.22 23.12
C ASN A 365 11.29 -10.92 23.47
N ILE A 366 11.06 -12.14 22.95
CA ILE A 366 9.94 -12.98 23.39
C ILE A 366 10.49 -13.93 24.46
N PRO A 367 9.99 -13.90 25.71
CA PRO A 367 10.38 -14.86 26.73
C PRO A 367 10.21 -16.29 26.21
N ASP A 368 11.15 -17.19 26.49
CA ASP A 368 11.08 -18.56 25.98
C ASP A 368 9.77 -19.27 26.38
N ALA A 369 9.21 -18.94 27.55
CA ALA A 369 7.89 -19.40 27.98
C ALA A 369 6.72 -18.94 27.09
N ALA A 370 6.81 -17.75 26.47
CA ALA A 370 5.81 -17.25 25.55
C ALA A 370 5.96 -17.86 24.14
N LYS A 371 7.18 -18.22 23.74
CA LYS A 371 7.41 -19.06 22.54
C LYS A 371 6.86 -20.46 22.72
N GLU A 372 7.16 -21.10 23.87
CA GLU A 372 6.60 -22.41 24.22
C GLU A 372 5.07 -22.39 24.29
N ALA A 373 4.45 -21.32 24.81
CA ALA A 373 2.99 -21.19 24.81
C ALA A 373 2.40 -21.06 23.39
N LEU A 374 3.06 -20.34 22.49
CA LEU A 374 2.64 -20.23 21.09
C LEU A 374 2.80 -21.56 20.34
N ASP A 375 3.90 -22.26 20.57
CA ASP A 375 4.18 -23.57 19.96
C ASP A 375 3.21 -24.65 20.48
N ASN A 376 2.84 -24.60 21.77
CA ASN A 376 1.87 -25.51 22.39
C ASN A 376 0.43 -25.33 21.89
N VAL A 377 0.02 -24.10 21.53
CA VAL A 377 -1.28 -23.87 20.89
C VAL A 377 -1.32 -24.46 19.48
N THR A 378 -0.17 -24.54 18.82
CA THR A 378 -0.04 -25.10 17.46
C THR A 378 -0.01 -26.63 17.45
N THR A 379 0.33 -27.27 18.58
CA THR A 379 0.42 -28.73 18.71
C THR A 379 -0.83 -29.39 19.31
N ALA A 380 -1.78 -28.62 19.85
CA ALA A 380 -2.97 -29.14 20.54
C ALA A 380 -4.11 -29.65 19.63
N THR A 381 -3.96 -29.62 18.30
CA THR A 381 -5.00 -30.03 17.33
C THR A 381 -4.69 -31.29 16.50
N ALA A 382 -3.63 -32.04 16.81
CA ALA A 382 -3.37 -33.33 16.16
C ALA A 382 -4.03 -34.51 16.92
N PRO A 383 -4.69 -35.47 16.25
CA PRO A 383 -5.21 -36.68 16.90
C PRO A 383 -4.08 -37.59 17.42
N ALA A 384 -4.31 -38.21 18.56
CA ALA A 384 -3.36 -39.09 19.24
C ALA A 384 -3.36 -40.52 18.67
N ASP A 385 -2.17 -41.08 18.45
CA ASP A 385 -1.92 -42.52 18.29
C ASP A 385 -1.02 -43.07 19.43
N PRO A 386 -1.09 -44.38 19.77
CA PRO A 386 -0.76 -44.91 21.10
C PRO A 386 0.73 -45.26 21.32
N PRO A 387 1.17 -45.48 22.58
CA PRO A 387 2.57 -45.38 22.98
C PRO A 387 3.28 -46.75 23.10
N LEU A 388 4.61 -46.76 22.88
CA LEU A 388 5.47 -47.84 23.38
C LEU A 388 6.77 -47.33 24.05
N SER A 389 6.83 -47.58 25.36
CA SER A 389 7.95 -48.10 26.16
C SER A 389 9.25 -47.27 26.30
N ARG A 390 9.41 -46.47 27.38
CA ARG A 390 9.96 -46.81 28.74
C ARG A 390 11.51 -46.75 28.89
N HIS A 391 11.98 -45.63 29.47
CA HIS A 391 12.80 -45.50 30.71
C HIS A 391 14.27 -45.99 30.79
N PRO A 392 15.14 -45.51 31.74
CA PRO A 392 15.12 -44.29 32.61
C PRO A 392 16.55 -43.65 32.81
N PRO A 393 16.96 -42.97 33.93
CA PRO A 393 17.32 -41.54 33.90
C PRO A 393 18.66 -41.10 34.60
N SER A 394 19.23 -39.95 34.16
CA SER A 394 20.05 -38.94 34.91
C SER A 394 21.33 -39.42 35.69
N PRO A 395 22.20 -38.58 36.31
CA PRO A 395 22.32 -37.10 36.37
C PRO A 395 23.77 -36.53 36.21
N GLY A 396 23.89 -35.20 36.03
CA GLY A 396 24.72 -34.31 36.89
C GLY A 396 26.24 -34.13 36.64
N HIS A 397 26.62 -32.86 36.39
CA HIS A 397 27.85 -32.13 36.76
C HIS A 397 29.25 -32.77 36.63
N GLY A 398 30.17 -32.09 35.92
CA GLY A 398 31.61 -32.18 36.26
C GLY A 398 32.60 -31.81 35.15
N VAL A 399 33.10 -30.58 35.22
CA VAL A 399 34.50 -30.14 35.07
C VAL A 399 35.42 -30.73 33.98
N SER A 400 36.07 -29.78 33.29
CA SER A 400 37.19 -29.87 32.35
C SER A 400 38.37 -30.81 32.68
N ARG A 401 39.13 -31.08 31.61
CA ARG A 401 40.59 -31.42 31.50
C ARG A 401 40.94 -32.90 31.33
N ALA A 402 41.16 -33.28 30.07
CA ALA A 402 42.20 -34.18 29.54
C ALA A 402 41.76 -34.58 28.11
N ALA A 403 42.58 -34.75 27.08
CA ALA A 403 44.01 -34.70 26.97
C ALA A 403 44.39 -34.38 25.52
N LYS A 404 45.34 -33.47 25.40
CA LYS A 404 46.11 -33.15 24.20
C LYS A 404 47.20 -34.22 24.06
N LYS A 405 46.99 -35.27 23.27
CA LYS A 405 48.02 -36.20 22.80
C LYS A 405 47.37 -36.99 21.65
N ARG A 406 47.62 -36.71 20.38
CA ARG A 406 48.87 -37.01 19.70
C ARG A 406 48.90 -36.23 18.37
N ARG A 407 49.91 -35.39 18.24
CA ARG A 407 50.41 -34.85 16.98
C ARG A 407 51.72 -35.59 16.72
N ARG A 408 51.96 -35.97 15.46
CA ARG A 408 53.12 -36.69 14.89
C ARG A 408 53.06 -38.23 14.97
N ASP A 409 52.66 -38.83 13.85
CA ASP A 409 53.55 -39.54 12.93
C ASP A 409 53.01 -39.26 11.51
N ARG A 410 53.68 -38.43 10.70
CA ARG A 410 54.76 -38.76 9.75
C ARG A 410 54.25 -39.69 8.62
N GLU A 411 53.79 -39.12 7.51
CA GLU A 411 54.57 -38.84 6.29
C GLU A 411 55.04 -40.10 5.52
N LYS A 412 54.63 -40.16 4.24
CA LYS A 412 55.09 -41.01 3.12
C LYS A 412 54.31 -42.29 2.83
N THR A 413 53.50 -42.25 1.76
CA THR A 413 53.71 -42.99 0.48
C THR A 413 52.91 -42.33 -0.64
N ASN A 414 53.60 -41.96 -1.72
CA ASN A 414 53.09 -41.39 -2.97
C ASN A 414 52.72 -42.48 -3.99
N ALA A 415 51.72 -42.21 -4.85
CA ALA A 415 51.60 -42.48 -6.30
C ALA A 415 50.09 -42.55 -6.64
N SER A 416 49.50 -41.91 -7.66
CA SER A 416 49.97 -41.25 -8.89
C SER A 416 48.82 -40.43 -9.50
N GLY A 417 49.14 -39.27 -10.12
CA GLY A 417 48.39 -38.68 -11.24
C GLY A 417 47.65 -37.35 -11.01
N SER A 418 48.28 -36.20 -11.33
CA SER A 418 47.63 -34.93 -11.72
C SER A 418 48.64 -33.91 -12.31
N PRO A 419 48.21 -32.93 -13.15
CA PRO A 419 49.05 -32.30 -14.18
C PRO A 419 49.86 -31.06 -13.74
N SER A 420 50.89 -30.78 -14.54
CA SER A 420 51.89 -29.70 -14.45
C SER A 420 51.33 -28.26 -14.37
N ALA A 421 51.98 -27.41 -13.58
CA ALA A 421 51.69 -25.97 -13.46
C ALA A 421 52.26 -25.15 -14.63
N THR A 422 51.44 -24.27 -15.22
CA THR A 422 51.80 -23.38 -16.34
C THR A 422 52.53 -22.11 -15.86
N THR A 423 53.60 -21.72 -16.56
CA THR A 423 54.40 -20.49 -16.34
C THR A 423 54.17 -19.45 -17.44
N ASN A 424 54.48 -18.17 -17.18
CA ASN A 424 54.41 -17.05 -18.14
C ASN A 424 55.65 -17.02 -19.07
N ARG A 425 55.58 -16.34 -20.24
CA ARG A 425 56.69 -16.12 -21.22
C ARG A 425 58.02 -15.62 -20.63
N LYS A 426 58.04 -15.00 -19.44
CA LYS A 426 59.23 -14.54 -18.71
C LYS A 426 59.72 -15.52 -17.64
N GLY A 427 59.16 -16.74 -17.59
CA GLY A 427 59.61 -17.81 -16.69
C GLY A 427 59.10 -17.71 -15.24
N THR A 428 58.22 -16.75 -14.93
CA THR A 428 57.63 -16.60 -13.59
C THR A 428 56.32 -17.40 -13.44
N PRO A 429 56.03 -17.97 -12.25
CA PRO A 429 54.76 -18.64 -11.98
C PRO A 429 53.59 -17.64 -12.01
N TYR A 430 52.45 -18.01 -12.58
CA TYR A 430 51.25 -17.16 -12.53
C TYR A 430 50.72 -17.05 -11.10
N GLN A 431 50.52 -15.82 -10.60
CA GLN A 431 49.91 -15.57 -9.29
C GLN A 431 48.39 -15.77 -9.36
N LYS A 432 47.87 -16.65 -8.51
CA LYS A 432 46.44 -16.95 -8.35
C LYS A 432 45.88 -16.25 -7.11
N ALA A 433 44.68 -15.66 -7.23
CA ALA A 433 43.95 -15.12 -6.08
C ALA A 433 43.19 -16.23 -5.31
N GLN A 434 42.64 -15.90 -4.12
CA GLN A 434 41.79 -16.82 -3.35
C GLN A 434 40.59 -17.28 -4.22
N GLY A 435 40.54 -18.58 -4.50
CA GLY A 435 39.56 -19.19 -5.43
C GLY A 435 40.17 -19.82 -6.69
N GLY A 436 41.48 -19.67 -6.93
CA GLY A 436 42.21 -20.47 -7.93
C GLY A 436 42.28 -19.92 -9.36
N LEU A 437 41.74 -18.72 -9.63
CA LEU A 437 41.83 -18.02 -10.93
C LEU A 437 43.05 -17.07 -11.01
N TYR A 438 43.53 -16.83 -12.23
CA TYR A 438 44.71 -16.00 -12.52
C TYR A 438 44.38 -14.51 -12.45
N SER A 439 45.23 -13.74 -11.77
CA SER A 439 45.04 -12.30 -11.50
C SER A 439 45.66 -11.37 -12.56
N HIS A 440 46.47 -11.93 -13.45
CA HIS A 440 47.23 -11.19 -14.46
C HIS A 440 47.20 -11.95 -15.80
N ASN A 441 47.19 -11.23 -16.92
CA ASN A 441 47.28 -11.83 -18.25
C ASN A 441 48.72 -12.30 -18.58
N ALA A 442 48.92 -12.93 -19.75
CA ALA A 442 50.20 -13.49 -20.17
C ALA A 442 51.35 -12.47 -20.31
N ASP A 443 51.02 -11.18 -20.44
CA ASP A 443 51.97 -10.07 -20.58
C ASP A 443 52.29 -9.38 -19.23
N GLY A 444 51.62 -9.78 -18.14
CA GLY A 444 51.86 -9.28 -16.79
C GLY A 444 51.00 -8.06 -16.40
N ALA A 445 49.94 -7.75 -17.14
CA ALA A 445 48.98 -6.71 -16.77
C ALA A 445 47.87 -7.28 -15.87
N GLU A 446 47.50 -6.53 -14.84
CA GLU A 446 46.45 -6.88 -13.87
C GLU A 446 45.08 -6.85 -14.54
N ILE A 447 44.28 -7.91 -14.38
CA ILE A 447 42.97 -8.09 -15.04
C ILE A 447 41.83 -7.78 -14.08
N CYS A 448 40.84 -7.02 -14.55
CA CYS A 448 39.61 -6.74 -13.80
C CYS A 448 38.86 -8.04 -13.50
N TYR A 449 38.61 -8.31 -12.22
CA TYR A 449 38.04 -9.58 -11.74
C TYR A 449 36.57 -9.80 -12.18
N LYS A 450 35.88 -8.78 -12.70
CA LYS A 450 34.45 -8.84 -13.08
C LYS A 450 34.18 -9.28 -14.52
N PHE A 451 35.05 -8.97 -15.49
CA PHE A 451 34.87 -9.39 -16.89
C PHE A 451 36.25 -9.60 -17.52
N ALA A 452 36.53 -10.82 -17.96
CA ALA A 452 37.84 -11.28 -18.39
C ALA A 452 38.34 -10.70 -19.74
N LYS A 453 38.27 -9.38 -19.97
CA LYS A 453 38.98 -8.67 -21.06
C LYS A 453 39.25 -7.20 -20.69
N GLY A 454 40.53 -6.82 -20.64
CA GLY A 454 40.99 -5.42 -20.69
C GLY A 454 41.52 -4.81 -19.37
N PRO A 455 42.42 -3.81 -19.45
CA PRO A 455 42.99 -3.12 -18.29
C PRO A 455 41.97 -2.21 -17.59
N LEU A 456 42.21 -1.89 -16.32
CA LEU A 456 41.34 -1.06 -15.48
C LEU A 456 41.00 0.30 -16.13
N GLY A 457 39.70 0.66 -16.15
CA GLY A 457 39.21 2.00 -16.52
C GLY A 457 38.33 2.11 -17.76
N SER A 458 37.98 1.00 -18.43
CA SER A 458 37.31 1.04 -19.74
C SER A 458 35.77 0.84 -19.74
N CYS A 459 35.06 0.96 -18.61
CA CYS A 459 33.60 0.82 -18.58
C CYS A 459 32.91 2.09 -18.03
N PRO A 460 31.93 2.68 -18.77
CA PRO A 460 31.09 3.76 -18.27
C PRO A 460 30.09 3.24 -17.22
N GLU A 461 30.03 3.91 -16.08
CA GLU A 461 29.14 3.62 -14.95
C GLU A 461 27.73 4.19 -15.18
N ASP A 462 26.68 3.41 -14.94
CA ASP A 462 25.29 3.89 -14.73
C ASP A 462 24.65 3.19 -13.52
N LEU A 463 25.30 3.34 -12.35
CA LEU A 463 24.58 3.36 -11.07
C LEU A 463 24.22 4.83 -10.83
N GLU A 464 22.96 5.17 -10.59
CA GLU A 464 22.60 6.55 -10.27
C GLU A 464 23.51 7.05 -9.13
N PRO A 465 24.27 8.14 -9.34
CA PRO A 465 25.30 8.56 -8.40
C PRO A 465 24.64 8.96 -7.08
N MET A 466 25.02 8.27 -6.00
CA MET A 466 24.56 8.58 -4.65
C MET A 466 24.97 10.00 -4.28
N PHE A 467 24.02 10.81 -3.81
CA PHE A 467 24.28 12.17 -3.35
C PHE A 467 25.24 12.16 -2.16
N LYS A 468 26.34 12.90 -2.26
CA LYS A 468 27.38 13.02 -1.22
C LYS A 468 27.55 14.47 -0.72
N GLY A 469 26.58 15.34 -1.01
CA GLY A 469 26.65 16.74 -0.61
C GLY A 469 26.59 16.90 0.92
N PRO A 470 27.25 17.93 1.49
CA PRO A 470 27.34 18.13 2.93
C PRO A 470 26.03 18.61 3.58
N ARG A 471 25.07 19.08 2.77
CA ARG A 471 23.69 19.41 3.14
C ARG A 471 22.81 19.29 1.90
N LYS A 472 21.50 19.21 2.09
CA LYS A 472 20.55 19.30 0.98
C LYS A 472 20.52 20.71 0.38
N PHE A 473 20.25 20.76 -0.92
CA PHE A 473 20.04 21.97 -1.69
C PHE A 473 18.63 22.52 -1.45
N LYS A 474 18.45 23.81 -1.25
CA LYS A 474 17.14 24.40 -0.90
C LYS A 474 16.49 25.07 -2.11
N PHE A 475 15.28 24.65 -2.45
CA PHE A 475 14.54 25.13 -3.61
C PHE A 475 13.20 25.74 -3.21
N VAL A 476 12.80 26.84 -3.85
CA VAL A 476 11.43 27.34 -3.80
C VAL A 476 10.93 27.81 -5.17
N GLU A 477 9.65 27.61 -5.40
CA GLU A 477 8.92 28.05 -6.58
C GLU A 477 7.97 29.20 -6.19
N LEU A 478 7.95 30.28 -6.98
CA LEU A 478 6.96 31.34 -6.88
C LEU A 478 6.20 31.44 -8.21
N PHE A 479 4.92 31.78 -8.16
CA PHE A 479 4.02 31.64 -9.31
C PHE A 479 3.95 30.18 -9.79
N ALA A 480 3.91 29.24 -8.83
CA ALA A 480 3.92 27.81 -9.04
C ALA A 480 2.63 27.28 -9.68
N GLY A 481 1.52 28.01 -9.61
CA GLY A 481 0.22 27.52 -10.08
C GLY A 481 -0.17 26.24 -9.35
N MET A 482 -0.24 25.10 -10.06
CA MET A 482 -0.50 23.78 -9.46
C MET A 482 0.75 23.11 -8.84
N ALA A 483 1.89 23.81 -8.79
CA ALA A 483 3.16 23.36 -8.18
C ALA A 483 3.71 22.03 -8.75
N GLY A 484 3.49 21.79 -10.04
CA GLY A 484 3.93 20.57 -10.72
C GLY A 484 5.45 20.36 -10.69
N LEU A 485 6.25 21.44 -10.78
CA LEU A 485 7.71 21.35 -10.69
C LEU A 485 8.16 21.02 -9.26
N SER A 486 7.66 21.75 -8.27
CA SER A 486 7.92 21.48 -6.85
C SER A 486 7.60 20.04 -6.44
N LYS A 487 6.46 19.51 -6.88
CA LYS A 487 6.06 18.12 -6.63
C LYS A 487 7.08 17.11 -7.18
N VAL A 488 7.48 17.27 -8.44
CA VAL A 488 8.40 16.33 -9.10
C VAL A 488 9.81 16.42 -8.52
N ILE A 489 10.28 17.60 -8.13
CA ILE A 489 11.57 17.75 -7.45
C ILE A 489 11.53 17.05 -6.09
N THR A 490 10.46 17.18 -5.32
CA THR A 490 10.29 16.45 -4.05
C THR A 490 10.33 14.93 -4.26
N GLU A 491 9.60 14.42 -5.27
CA GLU A 491 9.53 12.98 -5.58
C GLU A 491 10.88 12.40 -6.05
N LEU A 492 11.61 13.11 -6.92
CA LEU A 492 12.83 12.57 -7.56
C LEU A 492 14.14 13.01 -6.89
N CYS A 493 14.11 14.09 -6.11
CA CYS A 493 15.30 14.71 -5.51
C CYS A 493 15.17 14.91 -4.00
N GLY A 494 14.14 14.40 -3.32
CA GLY A 494 13.91 14.66 -1.89
C GLY A 494 15.02 14.20 -0.94
N ASP A 495 15.91 13.31 -1.38
CA ASP A 495 17.13 12.92 -0.67
C ASP A 495 18.25 13.98 -0.75
N CYS A 496 18.29 14.80 -1.81
CA CYS A 496 19.33 15.81 -2.05
C CYS A 496 18.83 17.25 -2.11
N VAL A 497 17.52 17.48 -2.18
CA VAL A 497 16.86 18.79 -2.26
C VAL A 497 15.78 18.90 -1.17
N ASP A 498 15.81 19.99 -0.42
CA ASP A 498 14.71 20.44 0.42
C ASP A 498 13.86 21.43 -0.40
N VAL A 499 12.66 21.02 -0.76
CA VAL A 499 11.68 21.86 -1.45
C VAL A 499 10.86 22.59 -0.40
N LEU A 500 10.88 23.92 -0.44
CA LEU A 500 10.08 24.77 0.42
C LEU A 500 8.71 25.02 -0.23
N ASP A 501 7.67 25.15 0.60
CA ASP A 501 6.31 25.36 0.11
C ASP A 501 6.22 26.63 -0.76
N PRO A 502 5.63 26.55 -1.96
CA PRO A 502 5.37 27.73 -2.78
C PRO A 502 4.40 28.65 -2.06
N LEU A 503 4.73 29.95 -2.02
CA LEU A 503 3.91 30.93 -1.27
C LEU A 503 2.51 31.10 -1.87
N ASP A 504 2.33 30.82 -3.17
CA ASP A 504 1.10 31.05 -3.92
C ASP A 504 0.11 29.87 -3.98
N VAL A 505 0.42 28.74 -3.35
CA VAL A 505 -0.45 27.53 -3.38
C VAL A 505 -1.42 27.48 -2.20
N TYR A 506 -1.06 28.07 -1.06
CA TYR A 506 -1.80 27.89 0.20
C TYR A 506 -2.21 29.20 0.90
N GLU A 507 -1.63 30.33 0.52
CA GLU A 507 -2.00 31.66 1.00
C GLU A 507 -2.46 32.51 -0.19
N ASP A 508 -3.37 33.48 0.02
CA ASP A 508 -3.70 34.54 -0.96
C ASP A 508 -2.47 35.46 -1.17
N TRP A 509 -1.39 34.91 -1.71
CA TRP A 509 -0.11 35.58 -1.85
C TRP A 509 -0.07 36.43 -3.12
N ASP A 510 0.36 37.67 -2.96
CA ASP A 510 0.57 38.63 -4.04
C ASP A 510 1.92 39.31 -3.85
N ILE A 511 2.81 39.18 -4.83
CA ILE A 511 4.13 39.81 -4.79
C ILE A 511 4.04 41.34 -4.69
N LEU A 512 2.93 41.97 -5.09
CA LEU A 512 2.73 43.42 -5.03
C LEU A 512 2.33 43.92 -3.64
N ASP A 513 1.85 43.04 -2.76
CA ASP A 513 1.67 43.34 -1.35
C ASP A 513 3.03 43.44 -0.62
N ASP A 514 3.20 44.45 0.22
CA ASP A 514 4.48 44.74 0.87
C ASP A 514 4.85 43.73 1.96
N SER A 515 3.86 43.14 2.64
CA SER A 515 4.07 42.08 3.63
C SER A 515 4.52 40.80 2.95
N HIS A 516 3.81 40.38 1.91
CA HIS A 516 4.14 39.21 1.09
C HIS A 516 5.51 39.33 0.40
N TYR A 517 5.82 40.52 -0.12
CA TYR A 517 7.14 40.78 -0.68
C TYR A 517 8.24 40.76 0.38
N THR A 518 7.94 41.18 1.61
CA THR A 518 8.88 41.09 2.73
C THR A 518 9.13 39.64 3.15
N LYS A 519 8.09 38.79 3.19
CA LYS A 519 8.25 37.34 3.36
C LYS A 519 9.13 36.74 2.25
N SER A 520 8.88 37.12 1.00
CA SER A 520 9.65 36.64 -0.17
C SER A 520 11.14 37.01 -0.08
N LYS A 521 11.43 38.22 0.39
CA LYS A 521 12.81 38.67 0.66
C LYS A 521 13.50 37.82 1.72
N GLN A 522 12.80 37.49 2.82
CA GLN A 522 13.35 36.64 3.89
C GLN A 522 13.59 35.21 3.38
N LEU A 523 12.70 34.71 2.53
CA LEU A 523 12.80 33.37 1.95
C LEU A 523 14.06 33.24 1.07
N VAL A 524 14.30 34.22 0.21
CA VAL A 524 15.51 34.31 -0.64
C VAL A 524 16.81 34.21 0.16
N ASP A 525 16.84 34.73 1.38
CA ASP A 525 18.02 34.67 2.24
C ASP A 525 18.29 33.23 2.74
N SER A 526 17.26 32.37 2.79
CA SER A 526 17.31 31.01 3.33
C SER A 526 17.43 29.87 2.31
N ILE A 527 17.21 30.15 1.01
CA ILE A 527 17.19 29.16 -0.10
C ILE A 527 18.45 29.20 -0.96
N ASP A 528 18.66 28.19 -1.81
CA ASP A 528 19.76 28.13 -2.80
C ASP A 528 19.30 28.44 -4.22
N TRP A 529 18.05 28.09 -4.56
CA TRP A 529 17.45 28.35 -5.86
C TRP A 529 16.00 28.81 -5.73
N MET A 530 15.66 29.89 -6.44
CA MET A 530 14.29 30.33 -6.66
C MET A 530 13.90 30.23 -8.14
N HIS A 531 12.77 29.61 -8.43
CA HIS A 531 12.13 29.61 -9.75
C HIS A 531 10.90 30.53 -9.77
N LEU A 532 10.77 31.37 -10.79
CA LEU A 532 9.62 32.26 -10.97
C LEU A 532 9.06 32.19 -12.39
N ALA A 533 7.82 31.75 -12.50
CA ALA A 533 7.04 31.73 -13.75
C ALA A 533 6.02 32.88 -13.77
N PHE A 534 6.50 34.13 -13.81
CA PHE A 534 5.63 35.29 -13.57
C PHE A 534 4.52 35.43 -14.64
N PRO A 535 3.33 35.97 -14.28
CA PRO A 535 2.18 36.00 -15.17
C PRO A 535 2.46 36.71 -16.50
N CYS A 536 2.15 36.05 -17.62
CA CYS A 536 2.39 36.60 -18.96
C CYS A 536 1.30 37.59 -19.46
N ARG A 537 0.27 37.90 -18.65
CA ARG A 537 -0.93 38.67 -19.03
C ARG A 537 -0.65 39.82 -19.99
N SER A 538 0.08 40.84 -19.54
CA SER A 538 0.44 41.98 -20.40
C SER A 538 1.67 41.81 -21.24
N PHE A 539 2.49 40.81 -20.97
CA PHE A 539 3.70 40.55 -21.72
C PHE A 539 3.51 39.64 -22.94
N SER A 540 2.37 38.94 -23.03
CA SER A 540 2.04 38.09 -24.17
C SER A 540 1.93 38.91 -25.46
N ARG A 541 2.60 38.44 -26.51
CA ARG A 541 2.45 38.96 -27.88
C ARG A 541 1.15 38.52 -28.55
N ALA A 542 0.52 37.47 -28.05
CA ALA A 542 -0.70 36.90 -28.58
C ALA A 542 -1.96 37.68 -28.12
N ARG A 543 -1.92 39.01 -28.22
CA ARG A 543 -3.11 39.86 -28.05
C ARG A 543 -3.80 40.00 -29.41
N ARG A 544 -5.08 39.67 -29.47
CA ARG A 544 -5.85 39.55 -30.73
C ARG A 544 -7.15 40.32 -30.66
N SER A 545 -7.61 40.75 -31.83
CA SER A 545 -8.96 41.24 -32.06
C SER A 545 -9.53 40.37 -33.19
N ASP A 546 -10.01 39.18 -32.83
CA ASP A 546 -10.56 38.18 -33.75
C ASP A 546 -11.91 37.64 -33.25
N GLU A 547 -12.48 36.68 -33.97
CA GLU A 547 -13.79 36.05 -33.69
C GLU A 547 -13.89 35.38 -32.31
N HIS A 548 -12.78 35.22 -31.60
CA HIS A 548 -12.72 34.58 -30.29
C HIS A 548 -12.49 35.56 -29.13
N GLY A 549 -12.16 36.83 -29.39
CA GLY A 549 -12.06 37.88 -28.37
C GLY A 549 -11.31 39.14 -28.82
N ASN A 550 -11.56 40.24 -28.11
CA ASN A 550 -10.88 41.52 -28.30
C ASN A 550 -10.01 41.84 -27.07
N VAL A 551 -8.69 41.72 -27.21
CA VAL A 551 -7.72 42.00 -26.15
C VAL A 551 -6.91 43.23 -26.56
N GLU A 552 -7.15 44.35 -25.86
CA GLU A 552 -6.49 45.63 -26.15
C GLU A 552 -4.96 45.52 -26.12
N VAL A 553 -4.28 46.14 -27.08
CA VAL A 553 -2.81 46.17 -27.14
C VAL A 553 -2.29 47.27 -26.21
N VAL A 554 -1.60 46.89 -25.14
CA VAL A 554 -1.17 47.82 -24.07
C VAL A 554 0.34 48.11 -24.06
N ARG A 555 1.11 47.42 -24.90
CA ARG A 555 2.58 47.57 -25.07
C ARG A 555 3.02 47.06 -26.45
N SER A 556 4.21 47.44 -26.91
CA SER A 556 4.78 47.06 -28.23
C SER A 556 6.29 46.79 -28.14
N GLU A 557 6.93 46.33 -29.21
CA GLU A 557 8.39 46.14 -29.23
C GLU A 557 9.16 47.45 -29.02
N ALA A 558 8.68 48.54 -29.63
CA ALA A 558 9.29 49.87 -29.48
C ALA A 558 9.06 50.48 -28.08
N GLN A 559 7.98 50.09 -27.41
CA GLN A 559 7.63 50.53 -26.07
C GLN A 559 7.18 49.35 -25.20
N PRO A 560 8.14 48.51 -24.76
CA PRO A 560 7.86 47.25 -24.07
C PRO A 560 7.35 47.45 -22.64
N ASP A 561 7.66 48.60 -22.01
CA ASP A 561 7.12 48.98 -20.71
C ASP A 561 5.64 49.42 -20.79
N GLY A 562 5.08 49.61 -21.98
CA GLY A 562 3.69 50.06 -22.14
C GLY A 562 3.51 51.57 -21.98
N TRP A 563 2.30 52.04 -22.20
CA TRP A 563 1.99 53.47 -22.40
C TRP A 563 1.19 54.06 -21.23
N GLY A 564 1.35 53.49 -20.03
CA GLY A 564 0.62 53.89 -18.81
C GLY A 564 -0.69 53.15 -18.55
N HIS A 565 -1.01 52.10 -19.32
CA HIS A 565 -2.21 51.31 -19.10
C HIS A 565 -2.11 50.50 -17.77
N PRO A 566 -3.14 50.44 -16.92
CA PRO A 566 -3.07 49.79 -15.60
C PRO A 566 -2.52 48.36 -15.61
N VAL A 567 -2.99 47.51 -16.53
CA VAL A 567 -2.54 46.11 -16.68
C VAL A 567 -1.08 46.01 -17.14
N ALA A 568 -0.55 47.03 -17.83
CA ALA A 568 0.86 47.09 -18.19
C ALA A 568 1.72 47.48 -16.96
N GLU A 569 1.26 48.47 -16.19
CA GLU A 569 1.91 48.94 -14.96
C GLU A 569 1.97 47.86 -13.87
N GLU A 570 0.89 47.12 -13.67
CA GLU A 570 0.84 45.97 -12.74
C GLU A 570 1.90 44.92 -13.14
N GLY A 571 1.94 44.53 -14.41
CA GLY A 571 2.95 43.60 -14.92
C GLY A 571 4.38 44.12 -14.74
N ASN A 572 4.61 45.42 -14.96
CA ASN A 572 5.91 46.04 -14.74
C ASN A 572 6.30 46.04 -13.24
N ALA A 573 5.34 46.26 -12.34
CA ALA A 573 5.57 46.22 -10.89
C ALA A 573 5.95 44.81 -10.42
N ILE A 574 5.26 43.77 -10.91
CA ILE A 574 5.61 42.36 -10.66
C ILE A 574 7.04 42.10 -11.13
N LEU A 575 7.36 42.49 -12.36
CA LEU A 575 8.68 42.27 -12.96
C LEU A 575 9.80 42.99 -12.19
N LYS A 576 9.56 44.22 -11.69
CA LYS A 576 10.48 44.96 -10.84
C LYS A 576 10.78 44.21 -9.54
N ARG A 577 9.76 43.70 -8.85
CA ARG A 577 9.92 42.94 -7.59
C ARG A 577 10.59 41.60 -7.83
N SER A 578 10.22 40.86 -8.88
CA SER A 578 10.88 39.62 -9.30
C SER A 578 12.36 39.83 -9.61
N ALA A 579 12.70 40.84 -10.40
CA ALA A 579 14.09 41.19 -10.71
C ALA A 579 14.88 41.56 -9.44
N ALA A 580 14.29 42.30 -8.51
CA ALA A 580 14.91 42.64 -7.22
C ALA A 580 15.23 41.40 -6.37
N LEU A 581 14.36 40.39 -6.33
CA LEU A 581 14.68 39.11 -5.68
C LEU A 581 15.80 38.36 -6.43
N GLY A 582 15.80 38.40 -7.77
CA GLY A 582 16.87 37.85 -8.59
C GLY A 582 18.24 38.50 -8.34
N TYR A 583 18.29 39.83 -8.18
CA TYR A 583 19.52 40.55 -7.84
C TYR A 583 20.08 40.07 -6.51
N ARG A 584 19.22 39.94 -5.48
CA ARG A 584 19.63 39.44 -4.16
C ARG A 584 20.21 38.02 -4.21
N LEU A 585 19.63 37.13 -5.01
CA LEU A 585 20.17 35.79 -5.22
C LEU A 585 21.52 35.83 -5.92
N CYS A 586 21.63 36.60 -7.02
CA CYS A 586 22.87 36.76 -7.76
C CYS A 586 24.01 37.32 -6.89
N ASP A 587 23.73 38.35 -6.09
CA ASP A 587 24.70 38.98 -5.18
C ASP A 587 25.16 38.03 -4.07
N ALA A 588 24.29 37.10 -3.66
CA ALA A 588 24.61 36.02 -2.73
C ALA A 588 25.26 34.78 -3.39
N ASP A 589 25.56 34.86 -4.69
CA ASP A 589 26.05 33.74 -5.51
C ASP A 589 25.14 32.49 -5.39
N LYS A 590 23.81 32.72 -5.46
CA LYS A 590 22.72 31.73 -5.43
C LYS A 590 21.93 31.75 -6.73
N PHE A 591 21.18 30.68 -7.03
CA PHE A 591 20.53 30.50 -8.32
C PHE A 591 19.16 31.16 -8.40
N PHE A 592 18.88 31.77 -9.55
CA PHE A 592 17.54 32.22 -9.93
C PHE A 592 17.16 31.63 -11.29
N SER A 593 15.87 31.54 -11.56
CA SER A 593 15.35 31.27 -12.91
C SER A 593 14.03 31.97 -13.14
N PHE A 594 13.95 32.71 -14.23
CA PHE A 594 12.76 33.41 -14.70
C PHE A 594 12.20 32.73 -15.93
N GLU A 595 10.91 32.41 -15.92
CA GLU A 595 10.20 31.79 -17.04
C GLU A 595 9.08 32.69 -17.58
N ASN A 596 9.01 32.74 -18.91
CA ASN A 596 7.93 33.33 -19.68
C ASN A 596 8.00 32.78 -21.11
N PRO A 597 6.99 32.96 -21.98
CA PRO A 597 7.12 32.62 -23.39
C PRO A 597 8.37 33.24 -24.03
N GLU A 598 9.01 32.53 -24.95
CA GLU A 598 10.30 32.94 -25.52
C GLU A 598 10.24 34.33 -26.18
N TRP A 599 9.11 34.65 -26.80
CA TRP A 599 8.88 35.95 -27.42
C TRP A 599 8.18 36.96 -26.51
N SER A 600 8.16 36.75 -25.19
CA SER A 600 7.49 37.66 -24.26
C SER A 600 8.06 39.09 -24.33
N TYR A 601 7.20 40.11 -24.26
CA TYR A 601 7.63 41.50 -24.09
C TYR A 601 8.38 41.72 -22.76
N ALA A 602 8.24 40.82 -21.77
CA ALA A 602 8.95 40.89 -20.51
C ALA A 602 10.47 40.97 -20.70
N TRP A 603 11.00 40.23 -21.69
CA TRP A 603 12.43 40.18 -22.02
C TRP A 603 12.96 41.48 -22.62
N LEU A 604 12.08 42.33 -23.17
CA LEU A 604 12.43 43.61 -23.78
C LEU A 604 12.27 44.81 -22.84
N THR A 605 11.66 44.62 -21.67
CA THR A 605 11.49 45.70 -20.69
C THR A 605 12.82 46.25 -20.19
N THR A 606 12.84 47.52 -19.83
CA THR A 606 14.04 48.19 -19.31
C THR A 606 14.60 47.46 -18.07
N VAL A 607 13.72 46.94 -17.22
CA VAL A 607 14.07 46.20 -16.00
C VAL A 607 14.81 44.92 -16.33
N MET A 608 14.26 44.10 -17.24
CA MET A 608 14.82 42.80 -17.57
C MET A 608 16.10 42.92 -18.40
N LEU A 609 16.19 43.89 -19.32
CA LEU A 609 17.42 44.17 -20.06
C LEU A 609 18.57 44.57 -19.12
N LYS A 610 18.31 45.43 -18.12
CA LYS A 610 19.30 45.78 -17.10
C LYS A 610 19.71 44.57 -16.26
N PHE A 611 18.75 43.73 -15.88
CA PHE A 611 18.99 42.53 -15.10
C PHE A 611 19.83 41.48 -15.86
N MET A 612 19.47 41.20 -17.13
CA MET A 612 20.24 40.32 -18.02
C MET A 612 21.66 40.85 -18.24
N LYS A 613 21.82 42.16 -18.45
CA LYS A 613 23.14 42.80 -18.56
C LYS A 613 23.96 42.66 -17.28
N TYR A 614 23.35 42.84 -16.11
CA TYR A 614 24.02 42.70 -14.82
C TYR A 614 24.48 41.26 -14.54
N THR A 615 23.59 40.30 -14.77
CA THR A 615 23.83 38.88 -14.50
C THR A 615 24.61 38.16 -15.61
N GLY A 616 24.80 38.81 -16.76
CA GLY A 616 25.41 38.21 -17.95
C GLY A 616 24.58 37.09 -18.59
N GLN A 617 23.28 37.00 -18.26
CA GLN A 617 22.38 35.96 -18.77
C GLN A 617 21.62 36.44 -20.01
N SER A 618 21.24 35.50 -20.88
CA SER A 618 20.37 35.72 -22.02
C SER A 618 19.16 34.80 -21.95
N VAL A 619 18.15 35.05 -22.79
CA VAL A 619 17.00 34.15 -22.92
C VAL A 619 17.46 32.83 -23.53
N HIS A 620 17.23 31.73 -22.82
CA HIS A 620 17.45 30.36 -23.25
C HIS A 620 16.10 29.73 -23.57
N GLY A 621 15.86 29.39 -24.83
CA GLY A 621 14.56 28.85 -25.25
C GLY A 621 14.52 27.32 -25.34
N LEU A 622 13.35 26.76 -25.08
CA LEU A 622 12.97 25.36 -25.29
C LEU A 622 11.52 25.29 -25.77
N ASP A 623 11.11 24.19 -26.37
CA ASP A 623 9.69 23.95 -26.68
C ASP A 623 9.14 22.93 -25.69
N GLN A 624 7.89 23.08 -25.24
CA GLN A 624 7.31 22.14 -24.26
C GLN A 624 6.81 20.81 -24.87
N CYS A 625 6.52 20.77 -26.18
CA CYS A 625 5.98 19.57 -26.84
C CYS A 625 6.93 18.34 -26.87
N PRO A 626 8.27 18.47 -26.96
CA PRO A 626 9.19 17.34 -26.77
C PRO A 626 9.05 16.66 -25.40
N TYR A 627 8.48 17.38 -24.44
CA TYR A 627 8.31 16.95 -23.05
C TYR A 627 6.86 16.57 -22.71
N GLY A 628 6.00 16.42 -23.72
CA GLY A 628 4.65 15.88 -23.57
C GLY A 628 3.52 16.92 -23.64
N ALA A 629 3.79 18.17 -24.01
CA ALA A 629 2.72 19.13 -24.30
C ALA A 629 2.05 18.83 -25.66
N GLU A 630 0.73 18.99 -25.74
CA GLU A 630 -0.09 18.76 -26.94
C GLU A 630 0.10 19.81 -28.05
N THR A 631 0.75 20.93 -27.73
CA THR A 631 0.98 22.06 -28.63
C THR A 631 2.42 22.54 -28.52
N VAL A 632 2.94 23.13 -29.60
CA VAL A 632 4.24 23.79 -29.56
C VAL A 632 4.10 25.06 -28.72
N LYS A 633 4.74 25.05 -27.54
CA LYS A 633 4.83 26.21 -26.66
C LYS A 633 6.31 26.59 -26.48
N PRO A 634 6.79 27.61 -27.20
CA PRO A 634 8.14 28.14 -27.02
C PRO A 634 8.26 28.89 -25.69
N THR A 635 9.05 28.32 -24.79
CA THR A 635 9.30 28.82 -23.44
C THR A 635 10.71 29.36 -23.35
N GLY A 636 10.84 30.59 -22.83
CA GLY A 636 12.12 31.26 -22.59
C GLY A 636 12.47 31.26 -21.10
N LEU A 637 13.74 31.01 -20.82
CA LEU A 637 14.31 31.03 -19.48
C LEU A 637 15.45 32.05 -19.40
N VAL A 638 15.43 32.93 -18.40
CA VAL A 638 16.61 33.70 -17.99
C VAL A 638 17.07 33.13 -16.65
N THR A 639 18.24 32.50 -16.64
CA THR A 639 18.73 31.76 -15.48
C THR A 639 20.24 31.57 -15.53
N GLN A 640 20.88 31.47 -14.37
CA GLN A 640 22.27 31.01 -14.23
C GLN A 640 22.38 29.50 -13.93
N ALA A 641 21.25 28.82 -13.71
CA ALA A 641 21.22 27.41 -13.33
C ALA A 641 21.62 26.50 -14.51
N PRO A 642 22.74 25.75 -14.42
CA PRO A 642 23.21 24.93 -15.53
C PRO A 642 22.26 23.77 -15.86
N TRP A 643 21.55 23.23 -14.86
CA TRP A 643 20.62 22.12 -15.05
C TRP A 643 19.35 22.48 -15.82
N LEU A 644 18.92 23.75 -15.79
CA LEU A 644 17.82 24.21 -16.62
C LEU A 644 18.27 24.43 -18.07
N LYS A 645 19.48 24.97 -18.26
CA LYS A 645 20.04 25.25 -19.59
C LYS A 645 20.31 23.98 -20.43
N SER A 646 20.56 22.85 -19.77
CA SER A 646 20.75 21.55 -20.45
C SER A 646 19.44 20.95 -20.95
N VAL A 647 18.29 21.41 -20.46
CA VAL A 647 16.95 20.96 -20.88
C VAL A 647 16.40 21.98 -21.89
N ASN A 648 16.74 21.77 -23.16
CA ASN A 648 16.55 22.79 -24.21
C ASN A 648 16.02 22.24 -25.55
N LEU A 649 15.35 21.09 -25.53
CA LEU A 649 14.88 20.44 -26.76
C LEU A 649 13.88 21.36 -27.50
N ARG A 650 14.08 21.44 -28.82
CA ARG A 650 13.12 22.07 -29.73
C ARG A 650 12.27 21.03 -30.43
N CYS A 651 11.07 21.43 -30.83
CA CYS A 651 10.11 20.59 -31.54
C CYS A 651 10.74 19.93 -32.77
N GLY A 652 11.50 20.69 -33.57
CA GLY A 652 12.17 20.19 -34.77
C GLY A 652 13.39 19.30 -34.51
N GLN A 653 13.84 19.18 -33.25
CA GLN A 653 15.01 18.38 -32.87
C GLN A 653 14.64 17.01 -32.31
N VAL A 654 13.34 16.73 -32.13
CA VAL A 654 12.84 15.44 -31.66
C VAL A 654 12.08 14.70 -32.75
N ARG A 655 11.77 13.42 -32.47
CA ARG A 655 10.97 12.60 -33.39
C ARG A 655 9.65 13.30 -33.77
N PRO A 656 9.17 13.14 -35.02
CA PRO A 656 7.87 13.64 -35.42
C PRO A 656 6.78 13.22 -34.42
N HIS A 657 5.95 14.18 -34.03
CA HIS A 657 4.85 13.99 -33.09
C HIS A 657 3.68 14.88 -33.51
N ARG A 658 2.47 14.51 -33.08
CA ARG A 658 1.25 15.23 -33.43
C ARG A 658 1.09 16.44 -32.50
N HIS A 659 0.76 17.59 -33.09
CA HIS A 659 0.26 18.75 -32.35
C HIS A 659 -1.23 18.90 -32.60
N ARG A 660 -1.92 19.53 -31.66
CA ARG A 660 -3.31 19.95 -31.86
C ARG A 660 -3.38 20.99 -32.99
N GLU A 661 -4.25 20.76 -33.97
CA GLU A 661 -4.40 21.61 -35.17
C GLU A 661 -4.75 23.07 -34.84
N GLU A 662 -5.58 23.31 -33.82
CA GLU A 662 -5.98 24.66 -33.38
C GLU A 662 -4.94 25.38 -32.47
N GLY A 663 -3.86 24.70 -32.09
CA GLY A 663 -2.86 25.22 -31.16
C GLY A 663 -3.47 25.69 -29.82
N LEU A 664 -2.96 26.81 -29.30
CA LEU A 664 -3.46 27.45 -28.06
C LEU A 664 -4.60 28.46 -28.31
N THR A 665 -5.25 28.40 -29.48
CA THR A 665 -6.25 29.37 -29.89
C THR A 665 -7.64 29.01 -29.34
N GLY A 666 -8.32 29.99 -28.74
CA GLY A 666 -9.72 29.86 -28.33
C GLY A 666 -9.90 29.63 -26.83
N LYS A 667 -11.14 29.37 -26.43
CA LYS A 667 -11.51 29.09 -25.03
C LYS A 667 -11.87 27.61 -24.88
N THR A 668 -11.67 27.08 -23.68
CA THR A 668 -12.06 25.73 -23.30
C THR A 668 -12.76 25.77 -21.95
N TRP A 669 -13.64 24.81 -21.71
CA TRP A 669 -14.32 24.70 -20.43
C TRP A 669 -13.33 24.24 -19.35
N ASP A 670 -13.33 24.93 -18.21
CA ASP A 670 -12.57 24.50 -17.03
C ASP A 670 -13.50 23.88 -15.98
N PRO A 671 -13.41 22.56 -15.74
CA PRO A 671 -14.22 21.92 -14.71
C PRO A 671 -13.79 22.28 -13.28
N LEU A 672 -12.59 22.82 -13.06
CA LEU A 672 -12.13 23.24 -11.73
C LEU A 672 -12.67 24.62 -11.34
N THR A 673 -12.79 25.53 -12.30
CA THR A 673 -13.27 26.91 -12.05
C THR A 673 -14.69 27.15 -12.58
N GLU A 674 -15.32 26.15 -13.19
CA GLU A 674 -16.64 26.21 -13.82
C GLU A 674 -16.81 27.39 -14.80
N GLN A 675 -15.75 27.73 -15.55
CA GLN A 675 -15.73 28.88 -16.45
C GLN A 675 -15.05 28.57 -17.78
N MET A 676 -15.43 29.32 -18.83
CA MET A 676 -14.72 29.31 -20.11
C MET A 676 -13.40 30.07 -19.98
N VAL A 677 -12.31 29.34 -19.81
CA VAL A 677 -10.94 29.89 -19.73
C VAL A 677 -10.26 29.84 -21.08
N TRP A 678 -9.28 30.71 -21.30
CA TRP A 678 -8.45 30.63 -22.50
C TRP A 678 -7.64 29.33 -22.52
N ARG A 679 -7.52 28.67 -23.68
CA ARG A 679 -6.67 27.47 -23.80
C ARG A 679 -5.22 27.74 -23.39
N SER A 680 -4.73 28.96 -23.65
CA SER A 680 -3.41 29.43 -23.21
C SER A 680 -3.27 29.55 -21.68
N SER A 681 -4.36 29.76 -20.94
CA SER A 681 -4.35 29.77 -19.48
C SER A 681 -4.13 28.37 -18.90
N LYS A 682 -4.77 27.34 -19.46
CA LYS A 682 -4.53 25.93 -19.05
C LYS A 682 -3.14 25.45 -19.45
N ALA A 683 -2.63 25.92 -20.58
CA ALA A 683 -1.27 25.64 -21.01
C ALA A 683 -0.21 26.42 -20.22
N ALA A 684 -0.55 27.20 -19.18
CA ALA A 684 0.43 27.86 -18.33
C ALA A 684 1.26 26.84 -17.54
N GLU A 685 0.67 25.71 -17.13
CA GLU A 685 1.35 24.62 -16.42
C GLU A 685 2.41 23.92 -17.28
N TYR A 686 3.48 23.49 -16.62
CA TYR A 686 4.51 22.67 -17.26
C TYR A 686 3.99 21.25 -17.49
N PRO A 687 4.24 20.63 -18.68
CA PRO A 687 3.93 19.23 -18.85
C PRO A 687 4.81 18.41 -17.90
N THR A 688 4.27 17.32 -17.36
CA THR A 688 4.96 16.45 -16.38
C THR A 688 6.35 16.02 -16.87
N GLY A 689 6.51 15.76 -18.17
CA GLY A 689 7.81 15.38 -18.72
C GLY A 689 8.87 16.48 -18.64
N LEU A 690 8.48 17.77 -18.67
CA LEU A 690 9.42 18.89 -18.54
C LEU A 690 9.87 19.03 -17.09
N CYS A 691 8.95 18.91 -16.14
CA CYS A 691 9.26 18.89 -14.71
C CYS A 691 10.24 17.75 -14.37
N ILE A 692 10.00 16.55 -14.90
CA ILE A 692 10.89 15.39 -14.72
C ILE A 692 12.28 15.68 -15.30
N ALA A 693 12.34 16.25 -16.52
CA ALA A 693 13.62 16.56 -17.16
C ALA A 693 14.45 17.58 -16.34
N TRP A 694 13.82 18.64 -15.84
CA TRP A 694 14.50 19.61 -14.98
C TRP A 694 14.94 19.01 -13.64
N ALA A 695 14.10 18.20 -12.99
CA ALA A 695 14.45 17.55 -11.72
C ALA A 695 15.61 16.55 -11.88
N MET A 696 15.58 15.70 -12.91
CA MET A 696 16.67 14.77 -13.20
C MET A 696 17.98 15.50 -13.53
N SER A 697 17.89 16.60 -14.28
CA SER A 697 19.05 17.44 -14.60
C SER A 697 19.64 18.10 -13.35
N LEU A 698 18.79 18.59 -12.43
CA LEU A 698 19.21 19.13 -11.14
C LEU A 698 19.93 18.06 -10.30
N ARG A 699 19.33 16.87 -10.16
CA ARG A 699 19.95 15.74 -9.44
C ARG A 699 21.32 15.41 -10.00
N LYS A 700 21.43 15.31 -11.34
CA LYS A 700 22.70 15.06 -12.03
C LYS A 700 23.75 16.13 -11.71
N TRP A 701 23.36 17.40 -11.68
CA TRP A 701 24.28 18.48 -11.30
C TRP A 701 24.68 18.41 -9.82
N LEU A 702 23.75 18.16 -8.90
CA LEU A 702 24.03 18.04 -7.47
C LEU A 702 24.95 16.87 -7.13
N CYS A 703 24.85 15.77 -7.88
CA CYS A 703 25.73 14.61 -7.73
C CYS A 703 27.07 14.76 -8.48
N SER A 704 27.29 15.86 -9.21
CA SER A 704 28.57 16.16 -9.85
C SER A 704 29.55 16.80 -8.86
N GLU A 705 30.84 16.80 -9.21
CA GLU A 705 31.88 17.52 -8.47
C GLU A 705 31.55 19.00 -8.32
N ALA A 706 31.09 19.64 -9.40
CA ALA A 706 30.71 21.05 -9.39
C ALA A 706 29.57 21.37 -8.40
N GLY A 707 28.54 20.51 -8.32
CA GLY A 707 27.44 20.67 -7.37
C GLY A 707 27.86 20.43 -5.93
N THR A 708 28.69 19.40 -5.71
CA THR A 708 29.23 19.06 -4.38
C THR A 708 30.10 20.19 -3.84
N ASP A 709 31.01 20.72 -4.65
CA ASP A 709 31.88 21.84 -4.29
C ASP A 709 31.09 23.12 -4.02
N TRP A 710 30.06 23.38 -4.82
CA TRP A 710 29.21 24.55 -4.63
C TRP A 710 28.50 24.53 -3.28
N LEU A 711 27.98 23.37 -2.87
CA LEU A 711 27.37 23.15 -1.56
C LEU A 711 28.39 23.24 -0.42
N ALA A 712 29.59 22.66 -0.60
CA ALA A 712 30.64 22.63 0.41
C ALA A 712 31.14 24.04 0.79
N LYS A 713 31.34 24.92 -0.19
CA LYS A 713 31.73 26.33 0.03
C LYS A 713 30.76 27.11 0.93
N ARG A 714 29.52 26.66 1.03
CA ARG A 714 28.39 27.32 1.71
C ARG A 714 27.92 26.57 2.96
N THR A 715 28.65 25.55 3.39
CA THR A 715 28.24 24.71 4.53
C THR A 715 29.29 24.81 5.63
N LEU A 716 28.86 25.21 6.82
CA LEU A 716 29.68 25.14 8.03
C LEU A 716 29.44 23.79 8.70
N VAL A 717 30.51 23.08 8.99
CA VAL A 717 30.51 21.77 9.66
C VAL A 717 31.23 21.92 10.99
N ARG A 718 30.71 21.27 12.03
CA ARG A 718 31.36 21.22 13.34
C ARG A 718 32.47 20.17 13.33
N VAL A 719 33.64 20.52 13.83
CA VAL A 719 34.84 19.67 13.87
C VAL A 719 35.48 19.68 15.25
N GLY A 720 36.36 18.69 15.48
CA GLY A 720 37.08 18.48 16.74
C GLY A 720 36.42 17.41 17.63
N LYS A 721 37.19 16.87 18.57
CA LYS A 721 36.78 15.76 19.48
C LYS A 721 35.49 16.03 20.28
N PHE A 722 35.11 17.30 20.41
CA PHE A 722 33.93 17.76 21.12
C PHE A 722 32.96 18.58 20.25
N SER A 723 33.17 18.64 18.93
CA SER A 723 32.35 19.42 17.98
C SER A 723 32.26 20.93 18.29
N ASN A 724 33.31 21.50 18.88
CA ASN A 724 33.32 22.88 19.38
C ASN A 724 33.79 23.93 18.36
N ALA A 725 34.31 23.51 17.20
CA ALA A 725 34.80 24.43 16.17
C ALA A 725 33.94 24.32 14.90
N LEU A 726 33.52 25.44 14.32
CA LEU A 726 32.84 25.49 13.02
C LEU A 726 33.87 25.81 11.94
N ILE A 727 33.99 24.95 10.93
CA ILE A 727 34.84 25.16 9.76
C ILE A 727 33.99 24.96 8.50
N ARG A 728 34.31 25.67 7.40
CA ARG A 728 33.63 25.43 6.12
C ARG A 728 33.99 24.05 5.57
N ALA A 729 33.01 23.35 5.00
CA ALA A 729 33.15 21.96 4.56
C ALA A 729 34.26 21.78 3.49
N ASP A 730 34.51 22.80 2.67
CA ASP A 730 35.55 22.82 1.64
C ASP A 730 36.99 22.89 2.20
N PHE A 731 37.19 23.36 3.43
CA PHE A 731 38.51 23.31 4.07
C PHE A 731 38.92 21.88 4.48
N LEU A 732 37.93 21.00 4.73
CA LEU A 732 38.20 19.60 5.08
C LEU A 732 38.72 18.82 3.86
N SER A 733 38.18 19.08 2.66
CA SER A 733 38.62 18.42 1.42
C SER A 733 39.99 18.89 0.93
N GLN A 734 40.42 20.11 1.30
CA GLN A 734 41.74 20.66 0.94
C GLN A 734 42.86 20.20 1.88
N SER A 735 42.55 19.80 3.11
CA SER A 735 43.56 19.40 4.12
C SER A 735 44.10 17.97 3.98
N THR A 736 43.58 17.18 3.03
CA THR A 736 43.93 15.76 2.83
C THR A 736 44.79 15.50 1.58
N SER A 737 45.31 16.53 0.92
CA SER A 737 46.11 16.38 -0.31
C SER A 737 47.58 15.99 -0.09
N ASP A 738 48.05 15.89 1.15
CA ASP A 738 49.48 15.67 1.46
C ASP A 738 49.70 14.54 2.48
N THR A 739 49.17 13.35 2.20
CA THR A 739 49.71 12.09 2.78
C THR A 739 49.39 10.92 1.86
N THR A 740 50.43 10.18 1.50
CA THR A 740 50.44 8.97 0.67
C THR A 740 49.24 8.03 0.91
N LEU A 741 48.28 8.03 -0.02
CA LEU A 741 47.18 7.06 -0.06
C LEU A 741 47.65 5.77 -0.75
N SER A 742 48.44 5.00 0.00
CA SER A 742 48.55 3.56 -0.20
C SER A 742 48.08 2.88 1.08
N SER A 743 47.21 1.89 0.94
CA SER A 743 46.63 1.04 1.98
C SER A 743 45.53 1.65 2.88
N MET A 744 44.30 1.60 2.37
CA MET A 744 43.12 1.35 3.21
C MET A 744 42.48 0.04 2.71
N PRO A 745 42.11 -0.91 3.58
CA PRO A 745 41.50 -2.16 3.15
C PRO A 745 40.10 -1.87 2.63
N SER A 746 39.85 -2.21 1.36
CA SER A 746 38.55 -2.13 0.73
C SER A 746 37.51 -2.86 1.59
N SER A 747 36.54 -2.13 2.12
CA SER A 747 35.40 -2.73 2.78
C SER A 747 34.62 -3.57 1.77
N SER A 748 34.73 -4.88 1.89
CA SER A 748 33.66 -5.85 1.64
C SER A 748 32.73 -5.51 0.44
N THR A 749 33.20 -5.81 -0.77
CA THR A 749 32.41 -5.88 -2.01
C THR A 749 31.43 -7.05 -1.99
N TYR A 750 30.48 -7.02 -1.05
CA TYR A 750 29.30 -7.87 -1.12
C TYR A 750 28.11 -6.97 -1.43
N LEU A 751 27.68 -6.99 -2.69
CA LEU A 751 26.40 -6.40 -3.08
C LEU A 751 25.32 -7.10 -2.24
N SER A 752 24.41 -6.32 -1.65
CA SER A 752 23.25 -6.90 -0.95
C SER A 752 22.42 -7.73 -1.93
N ARG A 753 21.64 -8.71 -1.46
CA ARG A 753 20.73 -9.50 -2.32
C ARG A 753 19.81 -8.60 -3.15
N GLY A 754 19.34 -7.48 -2.60
CA GLY A 754 18.55 -6.49 -3.33
C GLY A 754 19.35 -5.79 -4.44
N GLN A 755 20.60 -5.45 -4.19
CA GLN A 755 21.49 -4.83 -5.19
C GLN A 755 21.92 -5.82 -6.28
N ILE A 756 22.18 -7.09 -5.93
CA ILE A 756 22.41 -8.16 -6.90
C ILE A 756 21.16 -8.31 -7.77
N ARG A 757 19.97 -8.34 -7.16
CA ARG A 757 18.72 -8.49 -7.90
C ARG A 757 18.43 -7.29 -8.81
N GLU A 758 18.73 -6.07 -8.35
CA GLU A 758 18.59 -4.87 -9.17
C GLU A 758 19.62 -4.84 -10.30
N GLN A 759 20.83 -5.35 -10.07
CA GLN A 759 21.83 -5.52 -11.12
C GLN A 759 21.38 -6.55 -12.17
N GLU A 760 20.88 -7.71 -11.76
CA GLU A 760 20.33 -8.72 -12.66
C GLU A 760 19.14 -8.17 -13.46
N ASN A 761 18.27 -7.36 -12.82
CA ASN A 761 17.20 -6.62 -13.50
C ASN A 761 17.75 -5.67 -14.56
N VAL A 762 18.85 -4.98 -14.25
CA VAL A 762 19.49 -3.99 -15.14
C VAL A 762 20.13 -4.64 -16.37
N GLU A 763 20.67 -5.85 -16.18
CA GLU A 763 21.33 -6.66 -17.21
C GLU A 763 20.33 -7.30 -18.20
N CYS A 764 19.07 -7.50 -17.77
CA CYS A 764 17.99 -7.97 -18.65
C CYS A 764 17.41 -6.83 -19.50
N VAL A 765 16.61 -7.18 -20.51
CA VAL A 765 15.95 -6.18 -21.38
C VAL A 765 14.99 -5.28 -20.59
N GLY A 766 14.40 -5.79 -19.50
CA GLY A 766 13.71 -4.97 -18.48
C GLY A 766 12.18 -5.11 -18.43
N GLY A 767 11.58 -5.97 -19.27
CA GLY A 767 10.18 -6.40 -19.21
C GLY A 767 9.15 -5.30 -18.90
N LEU A 768 8.15 -5.65 -18.08
CA LEU A 768 7.02 -4.77 -17.66
C LEU A 768 7.41 -3.64 -16.70
N ARG A 769 8.66 -3.58 -16.22
CA ARG A 769 9.09 -2.65 -15.16
C ARG A 769 9.50 -1.28 -15.70
N ASP A 770 10.14 -1.26 -16.87
CA ASP A 770 10.42 -0.03 -17.61
C ASP A 770 10.38 -0.28 -19.14
N PRO A 771 9.17 -0.29 -19.73
CA PRO A 771 9.01 -0.50 -21.17
C PRO A 771 9.74 0.55 -22.01
N ARG A 772 9.92 1.78 -21.50
CA ARG A 772 10.61 2.85 -22.23
C ARG A 772 12.09 2.53 -22.37
N ARG A 773 12.73 2.04 -21.32
CA ARG A 773 14.14 1.62 -21.33
C ARG A 773 14.38 0.41 -22.23
N ALA A 774 13.46 -0.57 -22.24
CA ALA A 774 13.53 -1.71 -23.15
C ALA A 774 13.53 -1.24 -24.62
N VAL A 775 12.61 -0.33 -24.99
CA VAL A 775 12.56 0.27 -26.33
C VAL A 775 13.78 1.16 -26.61
N ALA A 776 14.23 1.97 -25.66
CA ALA A 776 15.38 2.86 -25.83
C ALA A 776 16.68 2.10 -26.14
N ARG A 777 16.83 0.88 -25.61
CA ARG A 777 17.98 0.00 -25.82
C ARG A 777 17.93 -0.79 -27.12
N SER A 778 16.76 -0.96 -27.74
CA SER A 778 16.59 -1.70 -28.99
C SER A 778 16.30 -0.76 -30.17
N LYS A 779 17.33 -0.53 -31.00
CA LYS A 779 17.18 0.25 -32.23
C LYS A 779 16.20 -0.38 -33.22
N PRO A 780 16.19 -1.72 -33.45
CA PRO A 780 15.21 -2.36 -34.31
C PRO A 780 13.77 -2.18 -33.80
N LEU A 781 13.53 -2.34 -32.49
CA LEU A 781 12.20 -2.14 -31.89
C LEU A 781 11.70 -0.70 -32.05
N GLN A 782 12.59 0.30 -32.04
CA GLN A 782 12.24 1.68 -32.35
C GLN A 782 11.81 1.88 -33.81
N LEU A 783 12.47 1.19 -34.76
CA LEU A 783 12.13 1.28 -36.18
C LEU A 783 10.79 0.60 -36.47
N VAL A 784 10.57 -0.60 -35.93
CA VAL A 784 9.28 -1.30 -36.01
C VAL A 784 8.17 -0.46 -35.37
N GLY A 785 8.45 0.18 -34.23
CA GLY A 785 7.52 1.12 -33.61
C GLY A 785 7.12 2.31 -34.49
N GLN A 786 8.03 2.79 -35.35
CA GLN A 786 7.72 3.84 -36.34
C GLN A 786 6.81 3.30 -37.46
N GLN A 787 7.04 2.09 -37.93
CA GLN A 787 6.19 1.44 -38.94
C GLN A 787 4.78 1.16 -38.40
N LEU A 788 4.69 0.61 -37.18
CA LEU A 788 3.42 0.41 -36.47
C LEU A 788 2.64 1.72 -36.37
N ARG A 789 3.32 2.80 -36.00
CA ARG A 789 2.72 4.13 -35.89
C ARG A 789 2.25 4.67 -37.25
N ALA A 790 3.10 4.60 -38.28
CA ALA A 790 2.73 5.04 -39.63
C ALA A 790 1.51 4.27 -40.18
N CYS A 791 1.36 3.00 -39.77
CA CYS A 791 0.25 2.13 -40.13
C CYS A 791 -1.06 2.52 -39.41
N LEU A 792 -0.98 2.79 -38.10
CA LEU A 792 -2.13 2.97 -37.21
C LEU A 792 -2.58 4.43 -37.05
N ASP A 793 -1.67 5.41 -37.05
CA ASP A 793 -1.99 6.83 -36.85
C ASP A 793 -3.07 7.35 -37.83
N PRO A 794 -3.10 6.96 -39.12
CA PRO A 794 -4.16 7.40 -40.03
C PRO A 794 -5.56 6.87 -39.69
N LEU A 795 -5.69 5.89 -38.78
CA LEU A 795 -6.96 5.37 -38.29
C LEU A 795 -7.45 6.11 -37.03
N LEU A 796 -6.62 6.96 -36.42
CA LEU A 796 -6.89 7.65 -35.15
C LEU A 796 -7.28 9.12 -35.38
N SER A 797 -8.47 9.34 -35.93
CA SER A 797 -9.03 10.69 -36.09
C SER A 797 -9.38 11.33 -34.73
N ASN A 798 -9.59 12.66 -34.70
CA ASN A 798 -9.97 13.34 -33.46
C ASN A 798 -11.32 12.82 -32.93
N GLU A 799 -12.24 12.51 -33.85
CA GLU A 799 -13.56 11.96 -33.52
C GLU A 799 -13.43 10.57 -32.85
N VAL A 800 -12.54 9.71 -33.37
CA VAL A 800 -12.27 8.38 -32.77
C VAL A 800 -11.64 8.51 -31.38
N LEU A 801 -10.75 9.48 -31.19
CA LEU A 801 -10.12 9.74 -29.89
C LEU A 801 -11.12 10.31 -28.88
N GLU A 802 -11.95 11.27 -29.29
CA GLU A 802 -13.02 11.81 -28.45
C GLU A 802 -14.06 10.74 -28.11
N GLU A 803 -14.44 9.89 -29.05
CA GLU A 803 -15.36 8.77 -28.80
C GLU A 803 -14.74 7.76 -27.81
N PHE A 804 -13.45 7.47 -27.92
CA PHE A 804 -12.73 6.60 -26.99
C PHE A 804 -12.61 7.21 -25.58
N GLU A 805 -12.35 8.51 -25.46
CA GLU A 805 -12.25 9.20 -24.17
C GLU A 805 -13.62 9.34 -23.47
N ASN A 806 -14.70 9.49 -24.24
CA ASN A 806 -16.08 9.57 -23.72
C ASN A 806 -16.72 8.20 -23.48
N ALA A 807 -16.18 7.14 -24.08
CA ALA A 807 -16.60 5.77 -23.84
C ALA A 807 -16.09 5.33 -22.47
N ASP A 808 -16.96 5.35 -21.44
CA ASP A 808 -16.75 4.82 -20.07
C ASP A 808 -16.34 3.32 -20.05
N GLY A 809 -15.16 3.00 -20.59
CA GLY A 809 -14.65 1.64 -20.76
C GLY A 809 -15.30 0.80 -21.85
N GLN A 810 -15.99 1.38 -22.85
CA GLN A 810 -16.45 0.61 -24.02
C GLN A 810 -15.27 0.30 -24.97
N LEU A 811 -15.35 -0.86 -25.64
CA LEU A 811 -14.35 -1.31 -26.61
C LEU A 811 -14.46 -0.49 -27.91
N LEU A 812 -13.33 -0.27 -28.58
CA LEU A 812 -13.29 0.36 -29.90
C LEU A 812 -14.20 -0.37 -30.90
N PRO A 813 -14.78 0.32 -31.90
CA PRO A 813 -15.64 -0.30 -32.91
C PRO A 813 -14.92 -1.47 -33.62
N ASN A 814 -15.63 -2.58 -33.82
CA ASN A 814 -15.07 -3.79 -34.46
C ASN A 814 -14.53 -3.51 -35.87
N ASP A 815 -15.16 -2.60 -36.62
CA ASP A 815 -14.71 -2.23 -37.97
C ASP A 815 -13.36 -1.50 -37.94
N LEU A 816 -13.14 -0.65 -36.92
CA LEU A 816 -11.86 0.04 -36.72
C LEU A 816 -10.76 -0.95 -36.34
N ILE A 817 -11.06 -1.89 -35.43
CA ILE A 817 -10.14 -2.96 -35.04
C ILE A 817 -9.79 -3.83 -36.26
N TRP A 818 -10.77 -4.17 -37.09
CA TRP A 818 -10.57 -4.94 -38.30
C TRP A 818 -9.70 -4.21 -39.33
N ALA A 819 -9.97 -2.93 -39.57
CA ALA A 819 -9.15 -2.08 -40.44
C ALA A 819 -7.70 -1.99 -39.95
N ALA A 820 -7.48 -1.83 -38.64
CA ALA A 820 -6.15 -1.83 -38.04
C ALA A 820 -5.41 -3.15 -38.28
N ARG A 821 -6.07 -4.29 -38.04
CA ARG A 821 -5.48 -5.62 -38.29
C ARG A 821 -5.10 -5.83 -39.75
N GLN A 822 -5.97 -5.44 -40.69
CA GLN A 822 -5.68 -5.56 -42.12
C GLN A 822 -4.46 -4.74 -42.54
N ARG A 823 -4.35 -3.49 -42.05
CA ARG A 823 -3.19 -2.65 -42.37
C ARG A 823 -1.89 -3.19 -41.76
N LEU A 824 -1.94 -3.69 -40.52
CA LEU A 824 -0.79 -4.33 -39.90
C LEU A 824 -0.34 -5.56 -40.69
N ALA A 825 -1.27 -6.44 -41.05
CA ALA A 825 -0.97 -7.63 -41.85
C ALA A 825 -0.37 -7.29 -43.23
N GLN A 826 -0.87 -6.23 -43.90
CA GLN A 826 -0.27 -5.73 -45.14
C GLN A 826 1.15 -5.19 -44.94
N THR A 827 1.37 -4.46 -43.84
CA THR A 827 2.66 -3.83 -43.52
C THR A 827 3.73 -4.86 -43.20
N PHE A 828 3.38 -5.88 -42.42
CA PHE A 828 4.30 -6.94 -41.98
C PHE A 828 4.24 -8.21 -42.85
N HIS A 829 3.49 -8.17 -43.96
CA HIS A 829 3.36 -9.26 -44.91
C HIS A 829 2.89 -10.60 -44.30
N THR A 830 1.87 -10.53 -43.43
CA THR A 830 1.33 -11.70 -42.73
C THR A 830 -0.13 -11.94 -43.08
N GLU A 831 -0.64 -13.11 -42.67
CA GLU A 831 -2.07 -13.37 -42.65
C GLU A 831 -2.75 -12.66 -41.46
N VAL A 832 -4.06 -12.46 -41.56
CA VAL A 832 -4.88 -11.79 -40.54
C VAL A 832 -6.05 -12.67 -40.15
N LEU A 833 -6.27 -12.83 -38.84
CA LEU A 833 -7.41 -13.58 -38.31
C LEU A 833 -8.55 -12.64 -37.96
N LYS A 834 -9.78 -13.04 -38.32
CA LYS A 834 -10.99 -12.29 -37.98
C LYS A 834 -11.21 -12.22 -36.47
N GLU A 835 -10.87 -13.29 -35.75
CA GLU A 835 -11.01 -13.41 -34.31
C GLU A 835 -9.77 -14.09 -33.71
N GLY A 836 -9.58 -13.98 -32.39
CA GLY A 836 -8.44 -14.58 -31.70
C GLY A 836 -7.14 -13.75 -31.73
N TYR A 837 -6.08 -14.33 -31.15
CA TYR A 837 -4.76 -13.72 -31.08
C TYR A 837 -4.11 -13.68 -32.46
N GLN A 838 -3.59 -12.53 -32.86
CA GLN A 838 -2.93 -12.34 -34.16
C GLN A 838 -1.48 -12.84 -34.09
N SER A 839 -1.29 -14.15 -33.91
CA SER A 839 0.02 -14.78 -33.67
C SER A 839 1.03 -14.51 -34.78
N GLU A 840 0.60 -14.50 -36.04
CA GLU A 840 1.45 -14.22 -37.21
C GLU A 840 1.92 -12.76 -37.23
N ILE A 841 1.02 -11.81 -37.00
CA ILE A 841 1.36 -10.38 -36.92
C ILE A 841 2.36 -10.16 -35.77
N ILE A 842 2.11 -10.74 -34.59
CA ILE A 842 2.99 -10.61 -33.42
C ILE A 842 4.37 -11.20 -33.73
N HIS A 843 4.42 -12.39 -34.35
CA HIS A 843 5.68 -13.02 -34.73
C HIS A 843 6.48 -12.17 -35.72
N ALA A 844 5.84 -11.61 -36.76
CA ALA A 844 6.52 -10.77 -37.73
C ALA A 844 7.06 -9.47 -37.12
N VAL A 845 6.25 -8.81 -36.28
CA VAL A 845 6.65 -7.59 -35.55
C VAL A 845 7.87 -7.86 -34.66
N LEU A 846 7.85 -8.94 -33.89
CA LEU A 846 8.95 -9.30 -32.99
C LEU A 846 10.21 -9.75 -33.77
N SER A 847 10.02 -10.48 -34.87
CA SER A 847 11.10 -10.90 -35.77
C SER A 847 11.84 -9.69 -36.34
N GLU A 848 11.11 -8.70 -36.85
CA GLU A 848 11.71 -7.48 -37.39
C GLU A 848 12.36 -6.62 -36.28
N ALA A 849 11.85 -6.69 -35.06
CA ALA A 849 12.42 -6.04 -33.90
C ALA A 849 13.64 -6.76 -33.29
N ASN A 850 14.03 -7.93 -33.82
CA ASN A 850 15.04 -8.83 -33.24
C ASN A 850 14.76 -9.12 -31.75
N ASP A 851 13.50 -9.34 -31.38
CA ASP A 851 13.12 -9.54 -30.00
C ASP A 851 13.51 -10.95 -29.50
N PRO A 852 14.13 -11.09 -28.31
CA PRO A 852 14.49 -12.39 -27.75
C PRO A 852 13.32 -13.37 -27.56
N ASP A 853 12.09 -12.88 -27.40
CA ASP A 853 10.89 -13.70 -27.17
C ASP A 853 10.16 -14.07 -28.47
N THR A 854 10.66 -13.67 -29.65
CA THR A 854 9.99 -13.85 -30.96
C THR A 854 9.40 -15.25 -31.15
N HIS A 855 10.22 -16.29 -31.03
CA HIS A 855 9.77 -17.67 -31.25
C HIS A 855 8.93 -18.21 -30.09
N THR A 856 9.31 -17.88 -28.86
CA THR A 856 8.60 -18.33 -27.65
C THR A 856 7.16 -17.82 -27.60
N LEU A 857 6.95 -16.52 -27.81
CA LEU A 857 5.60 -15.95 -27.76
C LEU A 857 4.73 -16.45 -28.90
N HIS A 858 5.30 -16.62 -30.09
CA HIS A 858 4.56 -17.17 -31.21
C HIS A 858 4.09 -18.61 -30.94
N GLU A 859 4.98 -19.48 -30.46
CA GLU A 859 4.67 -20.86 -30.08
C GLU A 859 3.61 -20.91 -28.97
N TRP A 860 3.71 -20.05 -27.95
CA TRP A 860 2.73 -20.00 -26.87
C TRP A 860 1.33 -19.57 -27.34
N LEU A 861 1.25 -18.68 -28.32
CA LEU A 861 -0.01 -18.22 -28.88
C LEU A 861 -0.66 -19.24 -29.81
N THR A 862 0.12 -20.12 -30.45
CA THR A 862 -0.39 -21.10 -31.41
C THR A 862 -0.62 -22.48 -30.78
N SER A 863 0.28 -22.92 -29.90
CA SER A 863 0.30 -24.27 -29.33
C SER A 863 0.06 -24.29 -27.82
N GLY A 864 -0.09 -23.13 -27.18
CA GLY A 864 -0.31 -22.98 -25.74
C GLY A 864 0.98 -22.75 -24.96
N PHE A 865 0.87 -22.13 -23.78
CA PHE A 865 2.02 -21.82 -22.94
C PHE A 865 2.31 -22.98 -21.95
N PRO A 866 3.58 -23.30 -21.68
CA PRO A 866 3.93 -24.36 -20.75
C PRO A 866 3.65 -23.91 -19.31
N LEU A 867 3.04 -24.80 -18.51
CA LEU A 867 2.82 -24.59 -17.08
C LEU A 867 4.08 -24.79 -16.22
N GLY A 868 5.20 -25.18 -16.83
CA GLY A 868 6.44 -25.49 -16.13
C GLY A 868 6.54 -26.93 -15.62
N ILE A 869 5.50 -27.76 -15.77
CA ILE A 869 5.41 -29.09 -15.15
C ILE A 869 6.16 -30.14 -15.99
N SER A 870 5.62 -30.49 -17.16
CA SER A 870 6.23 -31.43 -18.11
C SER A 870 7.33 -30.77 -18.94
N GLU A 871 7.17 -29.48 -19.22
CA GLU A 871 8.14 -28.66 -19.94
C GLU A 871 8.48 -27.41 -19.13
N GLY A 872 9.77 -27.14 -18.95
CA GLY A 872 10.22 -25.97 -18.20
C GLY A 872 9.96 -24.67 -18.96
N ILE A 873 9.56 -23.61 -18.24
CA ILE A 873 9.34 -22.29 -18.84
C ILE A 873 10.69 -21.74 -19.30
N CYS A 874 10.78 -21.32 -20.56
CA CYS A 874 12.02 -20.77 -21.11
C CYS A 874 12.31 -19.37 -20.55
N ASN A 875 13.60 -19.04 -20.43
CA ASN A 875 14.07 -17.71 -20.07
C ASN A 875 14.96 -17.16 -21.19
N ASN A 876 14.44 -16.18 -21.93
CA ASN A 876 15.13 -15.55 -23.07
C ASN A 876 15.88 -14.26 -22.71
N GLY A 877 16.06 -13.95 -21.42
CA GLY A 877 16.77 -12.74 -20.97
C GLY A 877 15.92 -11.46 -20.93
N ILE A 878 14.59 -11.58 -21.12
CA ILE A 878 13.65 -10.48 -20.86
C ILE A 878 13.54 -10.21 -19.36
N PHE A 879 13.57 -11.27 -18.54
CA PHE A 879 13.54 -11.23 -17.08
C PHE A 879 14.77 -11.90 -16.48
N PRO A 880 15.22 -11.47 -15.29
CA PRO A 880 16.33 -12.12 -14.59
C PRO A 880 16.09 -13.60 -14.35
N LYS A 881 17.16 -14.38 -14.48
CA LYS A 881 17.16 -15.79 -14.05
C LYS A 881 16.89 -15.89 -12.55
N THR A 882 16.35 -17.01 -12.12
CA THR A 882 16.12 -17.33 -10.71
C THR A 882 16.93 -18.55 -10.35
N ASP A 883 17.90 -18.39 -9.45
CA ASP A 883 18.79 -19.48 -9.03
C ASP A 883 18.15 -20.42 -8.00
N GLU A 884 17.01 -20.02 -7.43
CA GLU A 884 16.26 -20.80 -6.46
C GLU A 884 14.80 -20.97 -6.85
N VAL A 885 14.25 -22.13 -6.51
CA VAL A 885 12.82 -22.43 -6.60
C VAL A 885 12.04 -21.46 -5.69
N SER A 886 10.94 -20.89 -6.18
CA SER A 886 10.19 -19.86 -5.44
C SER A 886 9.67 -20.39 -4.10
N ALA A 887 9.46 -19.49 -3.13
CA ALA A 887 8.87 -19.87 -1.85
C ALA A 887 7.50 -20.55 -2.01
N ALA A 888 6.73 -20.20 -3.04
CA ALA A 888 5.46 -20.84 -3.37
C ALA A 888 5.64 -22.30 -3.84
N ILE A 889 6.65 -22.57 -4.67
CA ILE A 889 6.97 -23.93 -5.13
C ILE A 889 7.51 -24.76 -3.97
N LYS A 890 8.46 -24.23 -3.17
CA LYS A 890 8.97 -24.89 -1.96
C LYS A 890 7.85 -25.21 -0.96
N ALA A 891 6.92 -24.27 -0.78
CA ALA A 891 5.75 -24.45 0.07
C ALA A 891 4.78 -25.51 -0.49
N SER A 892 4.59 -25.56 -1.81
CA SER A 892 3.78 -26.60 -2.47
C SER A 892 4.43 -27.99 -2.37
N GLN A 893 5.77 -28.08 -2.47
CA GLN A 893 6.53 -29.32 -2.24
C GLN A 893 6.43 -29.80 -0.80
N ALA A 894 6.39 -28.88 0.17
CA ALA A 894 6.36 -29.20 1.60
C ALA A 894 4.95 -29.50 2.14
N MET A 895 3.91 -28.86 1.60
CA MET A 895 2.52 -28.97 2.07
C MET A 895 1.62 -29.79 1.15
N GLY A 896 2.13 -30.25 0.00
CA GLY A 896 1.34 -30.98 -0.98
C GLY A 896 1.02 -32.39 -0.53
N GLU A 897 -0.25 -32.70 -0.32
CA GLU A 897 -0.72 -34.09 -0.31
C GLU A 897 -1.02 -34.48 -1.76
N LEU A 898 -0.14 -35.29 -2.35
CA LEU A 898 -0.42 -35.91 -3.65
C LEU A 898 -1.55 -36.93 -3.43
N LEU A 899 -2.76 -36.58 -3.85
CA LEU A 899 -3.88 -37.54 -3.94
C LEU A 899 -3.49 -38.53 -5.04
N ALA A 900 -2.92 -39.66 -4.62
CA ALA A 900 -2.35 -40.65 -5.54
C ALA A 900 -3.44 -41.45 -6.25
N ASP A 901 -4.57 -41.71 -5.61
CA ASP A 901 -5.60 -42.61 -6.10
C ASP A 901 -7.02 -42.06 -5.84
N TRP A 902 -7.93 -42.22 -6.81
CA TRP A 902 -9.36 -42.04 -6.57
C TRP A 902 -9.92 -43.29 -5.90
N ASP A 903 -10.13 -43.23 -4.58
CA ASP A 903 -10.74 -44.32 -3.78
C ASP A 903 -12.27 -44.15 -3.61
N GLY A 904 -12.87 -43.21 -4.33
CA GLY A 904 -14.28 -42.82 -4.15
C GLY A 904 -14.56 -41.78 -3.06
N SER A 905 -13.58 -41.37 -2.26
CA SER A 905 -13.78 -40.49 -1.09
C SER A 905 -13.49 -39.00 -1.33
N ALA A 906 -12.81 -38.66 -2.43
CA ALA A 906 -12.39 -37.30 -2.73
C ALA A 906 -13.57 -36.36 -3.00
N ARG A 907 -13.68 -35.29 -2.21
CA ARG A 907 -14.65 -34.21 -2.39
C ARG A 907 -13.98 -32.89 -2.74
N ASN A 908 -14.69 -32.06 -3.50
CA ASN A 908 -14.29 -30.69 -3.80
C ASN A 908 -14.36 -29.81 -2.54
N TYR A 909 -13.80 -28.59 -2.60
CA TYR A 909 -13.92 -27.67 -1.49
C TYR A 909 -15.38 -27.29 -1.25
N ARG A 910 -15.71 -27.02 0.02
CA ARG A 910 -17.05 -26.59 0.44
C ARG A 910 -17.61 -25.44 -0.39
N SER A 911 -16.78 -24.51 -0.85
CA SER A 911 -17.20 -23.40 -1.71
C SER A 911 -17.69 -23.84 -3.09
N PHE A 912 -17.17 -24.95 -3.63
CA PHE A 912 -17.69 -25.56 -4.85
C PHE A 912 -19.03 -26.26 -4.59
N GLU A 913 -19.14 -27.02 -3.50
CA GLU A 913 -20.37 -27.71 -3.11
C GLU A 913 -21.51 -26.72 -2.81
N GLU A 914 -21.23 -25.63 -2.08
CA GLU A 914 -22.19 -24.57 -1.76
C GLU A 914 -22.63 -23.76 -2.98
N ALA A 915 -21.77 -23.62 -3.99
CA ALA A 915 -22.15 -23.00 -5.26
C ALA A 915 -23.07 -23.90 -6.12
N GLY A 916 -23.08 -25.22 -5.85
CA GLY A 916 -24.00 -26.20 -6.42
C GLY A 916 -24.19 -26.06 -7.93
N ASN A 917 -25.44 -25.87 -8.35
CA ASN A 917 -25.83 -25.75 -9.77
C ASN A 917 -25.06 -24.67 -10.54
N LYS A 918 -24.61 -23.60 -9.87
CA LYS A 918 -23.85 -22.52 -10.53
C LYS A 918 -22.45 -22.98 -10.92
N ALA A 919 -21.78 -23.73 -10.04
CA ALA A 919 -20.49 -24.32 -10.34
C ALA A 919 -20.61 -25.39 -11.43
N GLN A 920 -21.66 -26.21 -11.36
CA GLN A 920 -21.92 -27.24 -12.37
C GLN A 920 -22.18 -26.64 -13.75
N HIS A 921 -23.03 -25.61 -13.84
CA HIS A 921 -23.31 -24.91 -15.09
C HIS A 921 -22.05 -24.30 -15.72
N GLU A 922 -21.13 -23.75 -14.91
CA GLU A 922 -19.87 -23.22 -15.41
C GLU A 922 -18.93 -24.33 -15.91
N LEU A 923 -18.92 -25.51 -15.27
CA LEU A 923 -18.20 -26.69 -15.79
C LEU A 923 -18.80 -27.19 -17.10
N ASP A 924 -20.12 -27.31 -17.17
CA ASP A 924 -20.82 -27.77 -18.38
C ASP A 924 -20.58 -26.81 -19.54
N ARG A 925 -20.52 -25.50 -19.26
CA ARG A 925 -20.12 -24.47 -20.22
C ARG A 925 -18.70 -24.68 -20.72
N LEU A 926 -17.74 -24.95 -19.82
CA LEU A 926 -16.35 -25.23 -20.22
C LEU A 926 -16.23 -26.48 -21.09
N VAL A 927 -17.01 -27.53 -20.81
CA VAL A 927 -17.07 -28.74 -21.64
C VAL A 927 -17.69 -28.44 -23.00
N ALA A 928 -18.82 -27.73 -23.03
CA ALA A 928 -19.48 -27.33 -24.29
C ALA A 928 -18.58 -26.41 -25.15
N ASP A 929 -17.78 -25.55 -24.53
CA ASP A 929 -16.80 -24.68 -25.19
C ASP A 929 -15.55 -25.47 -25.67
N GLY A 930 -15.48 -26.80 -25.44
CA GLY A 930 -14.33 -27.63 -25.79
C GLY A 930 -13.08 -27.34 -24.98
N ARG A 931 -13.23 -26.77 -23.77
CA ARG A 931 -12.12 -26.36 -22.87
C ARG A 931 -11.87 -27.34 -21.74
N ALA A 932 -12.71 -28.37 -21.59
CA ALA A 932 -12.57 -29.42 -20.59
C ALA A 932 -13.24 -30.70 -21.11
N ASP A 933 -12.68 -31.86 -20.76
CA ASP A 933 -13.28 -33.17 -21.04
C ASP A 933 -13.91 -33.74 -19.77
N ARG A 934 -15.05 -34.43 -19.93
CA ARG A 934 -15.69 -35.17 -18.84
C ARG A 934 -15.36 -36.66 -19.00
N VAL A 935 -14.75 -37.22 -17.97
CA VAL A 935 -14.40 -38.64 -17.84
C VAL A 935 -15.04 -39.19 -16.57
N ASN A 936 -15.43 -40.46 -16.60
CA ASN A 936 -16.24 -41.06 -15.53
C ASN A 936 -15.44 -42.01 -14.63
N THR A 937 -14.27 -42.48 -15.07
CA THR A 937 -13.43 -43.43 -14.34
C THR A 937 -11.98 -42.94 -14.25
N TRP A 938 -11.23 -43.43 -13.26
CA TRP A 938 -9.80 -43.11 -13.15
C TRP A 938 -8.99 -43.79 -14.25
N GLU A 939 -9.45 -44.93 -14.75
CA GLU A 939 -8.84 -45.64 -15.86
C GLU A 939 -8.90 -44.81 -17.15
N GLU A 940 -10.05 -44.20 -17.46
CA GLU A 940 -10.20 -43.25 -18.58
C GLU A 940 -9.28 -42.04 -18.43
N VAL A 941 -9.14 -41.55 -17.19
CA VAL A 941 -8.21 -40.47 -16.86
C VAL A 941 -6.77 -40.86 -17.20
N VAL A 942 -6.32 -42.04 -16.77
CA VAL A 942 -4.95 -42.52 -17.02
C VAL A 942 -4.74 -42.80 -18.52
N GLU A 943 -5.78 -43.23 -19.25
CA GLU A 943 -5.70 -43.41 -20.71
C GLU A 943 -5.53 -42.07 -21.44
N VAL A 944 -6.25 -41.03 -21.01
CA VAL A 944 -6.21 -39.69 -21.64
C VAL A 944 -4.97 -38.89 -21.23
N VAL A 945 -4.57 -38.98 -19.96
CA VAL A 945 -3.54 -38.11 -19.35
C VAL A 945 -2.21 -38.82 -19.13
N GLY A 946 -2.21 -40.14 -18.94
CA GLY A 946 -1.04 -40.95 -18.58
C GLY A 946 -0.95 -41.28 -17.09
N GLU A 947 -0.06 -42.21 -16.73
CA GLU A 947 0.12 -42.72 -15.35
C GLU A 947 0.56 -41.66 -14.33
N GLU A 948 1.05 -40.50 -14.80
CA GLU A 948 1.44 -39.38 -13.94
C GLU A 948 0.26 -38.49 -13.53
N ALA A 949 -0.95 -38.76 -14.04
CA ALA A 949 -2.21 -38.11 -13.66
C ALA A 949 -2.31 -37.81 -12.16
N LYS A 950 -2.77 -36.60 -11.81
CA LYS A 950 -2.97 -36.16 -10.42
C LYS A 950 -4.36 -35.56 -10.22
N LEU A 951 -5.01 -36.00 -9.14
CA LEU A 951 -6.31 -35.49 -8.71
C LEU A 951 -6.12 -34.18 -7.92
N THR A 952 -6.88 -33.15 -8.28
CA THR A 952 -6.89 -31.85 -7.60
C THR A 952 -8.31 -31.46 -7.21
N LYS A 953 -8.44 -30.78 -6.06
CA LYS A 953 -9.74 -30.26 -5.61
C LYS A 953 -10.08 -28.96 -6.31
N MET A 954 -11.38 -28.77 -6.59
CA MET A 954 -11.92 -27.51 -7.12
C MET A 954 -12.59 -26.68 -6.02
N ALA A 955 -12.50 -25.36 -6.15
CA ALA A 955 -13.26 -24.38 -5.39
C ALA A 955 -14.09 -23.53 -6.35
N CYS A 956 -15.17 -22.90 -5.87
CA CYS A 956 -15.97 -21.96 -6.67
C CYS A 956 -16.03 -20.59 -5.98
N ILE A 957 -15.94 -19.53 -6.79
CA ILE A 957 -16.08 -18.15 -6.35
C ILE A 957 -17.22 -17.51 -7.15
N VAL A 958 -18.27 -17.09 -6.46
CA VAL A 958 -19.40 -16.35 -7.05
C VAL A 958 -19.33 -14.90 -6.58
N LYS A 959 -19.26 -13.95 -7.53
CA LYS A 959 -19.20 -12.50 -7.23
C LYS A 959 -20.18 -11.72 -8.08
N MET A 960 -20.83 -10.72 -7.49
CA MET A 960 -21.64 -9.74 -8.22
C MET A 960 -20.78 -8.58 -8.72
N LYS A 961 -20.85 -8.26 -10.01
CA LYS A 961 -20.19 -7.08 -10.59
C LYS A 961 -21.12 -6.43 -11.62
N GLY A 962 -21.47 -5.17 -11.40
CA GLY A 962 -22.32 -4.40 -12.34
C GLY A 962 -23.71 -5.01 -12.56
N GLY A 963 -24.30 -5.65 -11.54
CA GLY A 963 -25.59 -6.32 -11.65
C GLY A 963 -25.55 -7.72 -12.29
N GLN A 964 -24.41 -8.15 -12.82
CA GLN A 964 -24.21 -9.50 -13.36
C GLN A 964 -23.47 -10.40 -12.35
N GLU A 965 -23.89 -11.65 -12.29
CA GLU A 965 -23.25 -12.69 -11.48
C GLU A 965 -22.09 -13.32 -12.25
N LYS A 966 -20.89 -13.30 -11.68
CA LYS A 966 -19.69 -13.91 -12.25
C LYS A 966 -19.25 -15.10 -11.40
N VAL A 967 -19.37 -16.29 -11.96
CA VAL A 967 -18.92 -17.56 -11.39
C VAL A 967 -17.49 -17.83 -11.86
N ARG A 968 -16.61 -18.31 -10.97
CA ARG A 968 -15.24 -18.71 -11.30
C ARG A 968 -14.91 -20.03 -10.62
N ILE A 969 -14.53 -21.03 -11.42
CA ILE A 969 -13.95 -22.27 -10.91
C ILE A 969 -12.46 -22.04 -10.65
N VAL A 970 -11.98 -22.53 -9.51
CA VAL A 970 -10.58 -22.45 -9.09
C VAL A 970 -10.07 -23.87 -8.88
N VAL A 971 -9.04 -24.24 -9.62
CA VAL A 971 -8.34 -25.53 -9.49
C VAL A 971 -7.16 -25.35 -8.53
N ASP A 972 -7.13 -26.07 -7.40
CA ASP A 972 -6.08 -25.89 -6.39
C ASP A 972 -4.79 -26.63 -6.73
N MET A 973 -3.95 -26.00 -7.54
CA MET A 973 -2.63 -26.54 -7.86
C MET A 973 -1.59 -26.35 -6.74
N ARG A 974 -1.88 -25.55 -5.70
CA ARG A 974 -0.92 -25.23 -4.63
C ARG A 974 -0.91 -26.30 -3.55
N ARG A 975 -2.09 -26.67 -3.03
CA ARG A 975 -2.22 -27.69 -1.97
C ARG A 975 -2.22 -29.11 -2.51
N SER A 976 -2.56 -29.31 -3.78
CA SER A 976 -2.43 -30.62 -4.45
C SER A 976 -0.97 -30.99 -4.79
N GLY A 977 0.01 -30.17 -4.40
CA GLY A 977 1.44 -30.40 -4.67
C GLY A 977 1.88 -30.17 -6.13
N ILE A 978 0.95 -29.97 -7.06
CA ILE A 978 1.20 -29.84 -8.51
C ILE A 978 2.14 -28.65 -8.82
N ASN A 979 1.95 -27.50 -8.18
CA ASN A 979 2.85 -26.35 -8.32
C ASN A 979 4.30 -26.66 -7.90
N GLY A 980 4.48 -27.67 -7.04
CA GLY A 980 5.78 -28.19 -6.62
C GLY A 980 6.62 -28.77 -7.76
N HIS A 981 5.99 -29.14 -8.88
CA HIS A 981 6.63 -29.74 -10.04
C HIS A 981 7.08 -28.72 -11.10
N CYS A 982 6.68 -27.44 -10.98
CA CYS A 982 7.03 -26.41 -11.95
C CYS A 982 8.55 -26.11 -11.97
N ARG A 983 9.15 -26.06 -13.16
CA ARG A 983 10.56 -25.77 -13.44
C ARG A 983 10.71 -24.63 -14.45
N ILE A 984 11.82 -23.90 -14.35
CA ILE A 984 12.25 -22.88 -15.33
C ILE A 984 13.54 -23.40 -15.95
N ASN A 985 13.57 -23.55 -17.28
CA ASN A 985 14.76 -24.04 -17.98
C ASN A 985 15.71 -22.87 -18.29
N GLY A 986 16.96 -22.98 -17.83
CA GLY A 986 18.03 -22.11 -18.32
C GLY A 986 18.43 -22.51 -19.75
N MET A 987 18.76 -21.55 -20.61
CA MET A 987 19.20 -21.82 -21.98
C MET A 987 20.29 -22.92 -22.01
N GLY A 988 19.97 -24.08 -22.60
CA GLY A 988 20.95 -25.14 -22.90
C GLY A 988 20.67 -26.55 -22.36
N GLY A 989 19.56 -26.82 -21.68
CA GLY A 989 19.20 -28.19 -21.25
C GLY A 989 18.63 -29.03 -22.40
N LYS A 990 19.17 -30.23 -22.63
CA LYS A 990 18.63 -31.21 -23.60
C LYS A 990 17.15 -31.50 -23.32
N ARG A 991 16.37 -31.67 -24.40
CA ARG A 991 14.99 -32.16 -24.37
C ARG A 991 15.02 -33.61 -23.87
N ASP A 992 14.63 -33.82 -22.62
CA ASP A 992 14.21 -35.14 -22.15
C ASP A 992 12.69 -35.17 -22.24
N SER A 993 12.17 -36.06 -23.09
CA SER A 993 10.75 -36.27 -23.33
C SER A 993 10.09 -36.93 -22.12
N TYR A 994 9.25 -36.21 -21.39
CA TYR A 994 8.37 -36.77 -20.36
C TYR A 994 6.96 -36.18 -20.48
N GLY A 995 5.96 -37.04 -20.28
CA GLY A 995 4.56 -36.86 -20.66
C GLY A 995 3.81 -35.74 -19.92
N ALA A 996 2.70 -35.32 -20.52
CA ALA A 996 1.84 -34.23 -20.05
C ALA A 996 1.13 -34.59 -18.74
N THR A 997 1.28 -33.79 -17.68
CA THR A 997 0.46 -33.93 -16.46
C THR A 997 -0.74 -32.99 -16.53
N LEU A 998 -1.93 -33.49 -16.89
CA LEU A 998 -3.20 -32.76 -16.77
C LEU A 998 -3.73 -32.89 -15.33
N GLY A 999 -4.21 -31.79 -14.76
CA GLY A 999 -4.90 -31.81 -13.47
C GLY A 999 -6.31 -32.37 -13.66
N ILE A 1000 -6.62 -33.49 -13.02
CA ILE A 1000 -7.92 -34.15 -13.07
C ILE A 1000 -8.73 -33.75 -11.84
N SER A 1001 -10.03 -33.52 -11.97
CA SER A 1001 -10.91 -33.20 -10.85
C SER A 1001 -12.17 -34.07 -10.90
N ALA A 1002 -12.53 -34.69 -9.76
CA ALA A 1002 -13.72 -35.53 -9.65
C ALA A 1002 -14.99 -34.69 -9.40
N VAL A 1003 -16.10 -35.09 -10.03
CA VAL A 1003 -17.45 -34.55 -9.77
C VAL A 1003 -18.32 -35.73 -9.36
N GLY A 1004 -18.71 -35.80 -8.08
CA GLY A 1004 -19.67 -36.80 -7.61
C GLY A 1004 -21.10 -36.38 -7.95
N SER A 1005 -21.79 -37.14 -8.80
CA SER A 1005 -23.24 -37.00 -9.00
C SER A 1005 -23.98 -37.62 -7.81
N SER A 1006 -24.68 -36.80 -7.03
CA SER A 1006 -25.65 -37.30 -6.05
C SER A 1006 -26.96 -37.64 -6.75
N ASP A 1007 -27.03 -38.79 -7.42
CA ASP A 1007 -28.30 -39.38 -7.88
C ASP A 1007 -28.29 -40.89 -7.60
N SER A 1008 -28.66 -41.26 -6.37
CA SER A 1008 -29.09 -42.63 -6.07
C SER A 1008 -29.92 -42.69 -4.78
N ILE A 1009 -31.22 -42.38 -4.87
CA ILE A 1009 -32.22 -43.01 -4.00
C ILE A 1009 -33.28 -43.66 -4.89
N SER A 1010 -32.99 -44.93 -5.18
CA SER A 1010 -33.85 -46.05 -5.57
C SER A 1010 -35.34 -45.78 -5.86
N ASP A 1011 -35.70 -45.98 -7.13
CA ASP A 1011 -37.00 -46.53 -7.51
C ASP A 1011 -37.18 -47.95 -6.94
N LYS A 1012 -38.27 -48.16 -6.21
CA LYS A 1012 -38.91 -49.48 -6.08
C LYS A 1012 -40.40 -49.32 -6.41
N PRO A 1013 -40.92 -50.04 -7.41
CA PRO A 1013 -42.34 -50.01 -7.74
C PRO A 1013 -43.12 -51.08 -6.96
N GLY A 1014 -44.31 -50.73 -6.49
CA GLY A 1014 -45.44 -51.67 -6.48
C GLY A 1014 -46.15 -51.96 -5.16
N LYS A 1015 -47.45 -51.61 -5.19
CA LYS A 1015 -48.63 -52.28 -4.61
C LYS A 1015 -49.08 -51.91 -3.19
N GLY A 1016 -50.24 -51.24 -3.14
CA GLY A 1016 -51.47 -51.86 -2.60
C GLY A 1016 -52.11 -51.17 -1.40
N ASP A 1017 -53.23 -50.49 -1.67
CA ASP A 1017 -54.46 -50.40 -0.87
C ASP A 1017 -54.37 -50.17 0.65
N HIS A 1018 -54.57 -48.92 1.08
CA HIS A 1018 -55.78 -48.46 1.81
C HIS A 1018 -55.69 -46.99 2.19
#